data_AF-A0A1G9F0V0-F1
#
_entry.id   AF-A0A1G9F0V0-F1
#
_cell.length_a   1.000
_cell.length_b   1.000
_cell.length_c   1.000
_cell.angle_alpha   90.00
_cell.angle_beta   90.00
_cell.angle_gamma   90.00
#
_symmetry.space_group_name_H-M   'P 1'
#
loop_
_entity.id
_entity.type
_entity.pdbx_description
1 polymer ?
#
loop_
_entity_poly.entity_id
_entity_poly.type
_entity_poly.pdbx_seq_one_letter_code
_entity_poly.pdbx_strand_id
1 'polypeptide(L)'
;MSFQSEGFDPLGPPLMRTPDPTGTSLPDGPPAMPELQLWGGCEYTVNRVGDRFFDQSVRSGHHDRIGDLRLFADLGLHALRYPVLWERVSPHHPGQNDFGWSDERMAEIRRLGLQPIVGLVHHGSGPAYTSLVEDSFAPGLAAHARATAERYPWVRDWTPVNEPLTTARFSCLYGHWYPHLLDEDACWLALLNQIDATRAAMREIRRVNPAARLVQTEDLGFCHATLPLTREATFENARRWLTWDLLCGSVVPGHPLWRRLAERGFESRLRAIAEDPCPPDVLGVNHYLTSERLIDHRITRYPGVGPSAESGGRYVNVEAVRTVSGALVGIEALLMQACNRYGRPLAITECHNGCTREEQARWFLQVWRAAERARAQGARIEAVTAWSLLGAYDWDRLVMTDAGHYECGVFDMRTGSPRPTAMAALLRALVRGDRPRHAAILDMPGWWDSDRRLWPCASPAPPSCPAAVAEPASDLACAQMDARPILVTGKSGTLGRMFAQLCDMRGLPFALTDRQVLAIHDADSVAAALDQFEPAAVINTAGLVDIDRAEAEPDLCFAANVEGPANLARACRDRGIGFVTFSSDQVFDGAKGSAYLEGDPTSPLNTYGRSKAEAERCVLDINPEALVIRTAAFFSPHDVHNFAVHAVESLRAGRSVTAAQDNFVSPTYVPDLVNATLDLLLDGESGIRHLATPGRLSWAEFARRIATGAGLDPALVDPVEAASLNLPAERPADAALASEHGQLLAGIDDAIERFLRDYPASAPQAY
;
A
#
# COMPACT_ATOMS: atom_id res chain seq x y z
N MET A 1 36.54 -45.31 7.53
CA MET A 1 37.28 -45.25 6.25
C MET A 1 36.70 -44.10 5.45
N SER A 2 37.57 -43.23 4.96
CA SER A 2 37.30 -41.86 4.51
C SER A 2 36.32 -41.76 3.34
N PHE A 3 35.25 -40.98 3.52
CA PHE A 3 34.47 -40.38 2.44
C PHE A 3 34.67 -38.86 2.52
N GLN A 4 35.27 -38.31 1.47
CA GLN A 4 35.39 -36.86 1.29
C GLN A 4 34.00 -36.28 0.98
N SER A 5 33.62 -35.25 1.73
CA SER A 5 32.45 -34.42 1.46
C SER A 5 32.81 -33.38 0.40
N GLU A 6 32.29 -33.51 -0.82
CA GLU A 6 32.27 -32.39 -1.75
C GLU A 6 31.16 -31.42 -1.32
N GLY A 7 31.58 -30.27 -0.82
CA GLY A 7 30.71 -29.14 -0.49
C GLY A 7 30.30 -28.41 -1.76
N PHE A 8 28.99 -28.29 -1.97
CA PHE A 8 28.42 -27.37 -2.93
C PHE A 8 28.48 -25.96 -2.32
N ASP A 9 29.28 -25.08 -2.92
CA ASP A 9 29.34 -23.66 -2.56
C ASP A 9 28.29 -22.89 -3.39
N PRO A 10 27.21 -22.35 -2.78
CA PRO A 10 26.19 -21.59 -3.49
C PRO A 10 26.68 -20.21 -3.99
N LEU A 11 27.95 -19.85 -3.76
CA LEU A 11 28.57 -18.59 -4.19
C LEU A 11 29.72 -18.76 -5.22
N GLY A 12 29.97 -19.97 -5.73
CA GLY A 12 31.07 -20.22 -6.67
C GLY A 12 30.86 -19.62 -8.08
N PRO A 13 31.91 -19.10 -8.74
CA PRO A 13 31.79 -18.51 -10.08
C PRO A 13 31.51 -19.58 -11.14
N PRO A 14 30.78 -19.27 -12.23
CA PRO A 14 30.43 -20.24 -13.25
C PRO A 14 31.65 -20.71 -14.05
N LEU A 15 31.64 -21.99 -14.43
CA LEU A 15 32.55 -22.59 -15.41
C LEU A 15 32.46 -21.82 -16.73
N MET A 16 33.47 -21.00 -17.01
CA MET A 16 33.65 -20.36 -18.31
C MET A 16 33.82 -21.43 -19.40
N ARG A 17 32.90 -21.47 -20.37
CA ARG A 17 33.18 -22.07 -21.67
C ARG A 17 34.04 -21.09 -22.47
N THR A 18 35.21 -21.54 -22.89
CA THR A 18 36.11 -20.83 -23.82
C THR A 18 35.43 -20.65 -25.19
N PRO A 19 35.50 -19.48 -25.83
CA PRO A 19 34.99 -19.29 -27.19
C PRO A 19 35.93 -19.92 -28.24
N ASP A 20 35.32 -20.54 -29.24
CA ASP A 20 35.95 -21.09 -30.44
C ASP A 20 36.55 -19.97 -31.33
N PRO A 21 37.85 -20.01 -31.72
CA PRO A 21 38.46 -18.95 -32.50
C PRO A 21 38.30 -19.23 -33.99
N THR A 22 37.17 -18.83 -34.57
CA THR A 22 37.08 -18.62 -36.03
C THR A 22 36.53 -17.24 -36.31
N GLY A 23 37.40 -16.39 -36.86
CA GLY A 23 37.15 -14.98 -37.10
C GLY A 23 36.22 -14.75 -38.30
N THR A 24 35.17 -13.97 -38.04
CA THR A 24 34.50 -13.12 -39.03
C THR A 24 34.15 -11.81 -38.32
N SER A 25 34.55 -10.69 -38.92
CA SER A 25 34.36 -9.32 -38.43
C SER A 25 32.90 -9.05 -38.04
N LEU A 26 32.67 -8.72 -36.77
CA LEU A 26 31.37 -8.26 -36.25
C LEU A 26 31.12 -6.80 -36.69
N PRO A 27 29.95 -6.49 -37.27
CA PRO A 27 29.52 -5.11 -37.47
C PRO A 27 29.05 -4.51 -36.13
N ASP A 28 29.32 -3.21 -35.95
CA ASP A 28 28.79 -2.21 -35.02
C ASP A 28 28.43 -2.65 -33.58
N GLY A 29 28.94 -1.89 -32.60
CA GLY A 29 28.71 -2.12 -31.17
C GLY A 29 27.23 -2.34 -30.80
N PRO A 30 26.96 -3.01 -29.66
CA PRO A 30 25.60 -3.35 -29.27
C PRO A 30 24.71 -2.09 -29.31
N PRO A 31 23.50 -2.18 -29.90
CA PRO A 31 22.59 -1.05 -29.97
C PRO A 31 22.38 -0.48 -28.56
N ALA A 32 22.32 0.85 -28.46
CA ALA A 32 22.05 1.52 -27.20
C ALA A 32 20.80 0.90 -26.56
N MET A 33 20.94 0.47 -25.30
CA MET A 33 19.82 -0.12 -24.56
C MET A 33 18.68 0.90 -24.49
N PRO A 34 17.44 0.54 -24.88
CA PRO A 34 16.30 1.45 -24.75
C PRO A 34 16.11 1.86 -23.29
N GLU A 35 15.63 3.08 -23.05
CA GLU A 35 15.40 3.62 -21.70
C GLU A 35 14.53 2.69 -20.85
N LEU A 36 14.70 2.77 -19.52
CA LEU A 36 13.89 2.00 -18.57
C LEU A 36 12.44 2.49 -18.66
N GLN A 37 11.52 1.57 -18.94
CA GLN A 37 10.11 1.91 -19.14
C GLN A 37 9.33 1.89 -17.83
N LEU A 38 8.30 2.74 -17.76
CA LEU A 38 7.24 2.61 -16.77
C LEU A 38 6.08 1.80 -17.36
N TRP A 39 5.71 0.72 -16.69
CA TRP A 39 4.48 -0.03 -16.94
C TRP A 39 3.45 0.23 -15.83
N GLY A 40 2.17 0.04 -16.13
CA GLY A 40 1.11 0.09 -15.13
C GLY A 40 0.46 -1.28 -14.95
N GLY A 41 0.15 -1.65 -13.71
CA GLY A 41 -0.56 -2.89 -13.39
C GLY A 41 -1.96 -2.58 -12.88
N CYS A 42 -2.98 -2.76 -13.72
CA CYS A 42 -4.38 -2.76 -13.28
C CYS A 42 -4.87 -4.17 -12.90
N GLU A 43 -4.11 -5.21 -13.30
CA GLU A 43 -4.51 -6.62 -13.20
C GLU A 43 -5.28 -6.93 -11.92
N TYR A 44 -6.54 -7.23 -12.14
CA TYR A 44 -7.45 -7.68 -11.12
C TYR A 44 -7.40 -9.21 -11.10
N THR A 45 -7.50 -9.76 -9.91
CA THR A 45 -7.66 -11.19 -9.69
C THR A 45 -9.14 -11.53 -9.58
N VAL A 46 -9.53 -12.67 -10.16
CA VAL A 46 -10.82 -13.33 -9.92
C VAL A 46 -10.53 -14.62 -9.16
N ASN A 47 -10.38 -14.51 -7.84
CA ASN A 47 -9.94 -15.64 -7.01
C ASN A 47 -11.11 -16.52 -6.59
N ARG A 48 -10.92 -17.85 -6.56
CA ARG A 48 -11.91 -18.81 -6.06
C ARG A 48 -11.51 -19.32 -4.67
N VAL A 49 -12.41 -19.16 -3.69
CA VAL A 49 -12.29 -19.70 -2.34
C VAL A 49 -13.58 -20.43 -1.99
N GLY A 50 -13.47 -21.76 -1.81
CA GLY A 50 -14.61 -22.66 -1.83
C GLY A 50 -15.37 -22.53 -3.16
N ASP A 51 -16.64 -22.16 -3.08
CA ASP A 51 -17.50 -21.90 -4.24
C ASP A 51 -17.73 -20.40 -4.50
N ARG A 52 -17.01 -19.52 -3.80
CA ARG A 52 -17.14 -18.07 -3.96
C ARG A 52 -16.01 -17.54 -4.84
N PHE A 53 -16.36 -16.61 -5.73
CA PHE A 53 -15.41 -15.87 -6.56
C PHE A 53 -15.32 -14.42 -6.07
N PHE A 54 -14.09 -13.92 -5.95
CA PHE A 54 -13.79 -12.55 -5.57
C PHE A 54 -13.18 -11.81 -6.76
N ASP A 55 -13.99 -10.97 -7.42
CA ASP A 55 -13.56 -10.19 -8.59
C ASP A 55 -13.11 -8.77 -8.18
N GLN A 56 -11.79 -8.55 -8.21
CA GLN A 56 -11.19 -7.26 -7.83
C GLN A 56 -11.58 -6.11 -8.79
N SER A 57 -11.98 -6.39 -10.03
CA SER A 57 -12.46 -5.34 -10.96
C SER A 57 -13.83 -4.80 -10.56
N VAL A 58 -14.68 -5.64 -9.99
CA VAL A 58 -15.99 -5.22 -9.45
C VAL A 58 -15.78 -4.45 -8.15
N ARG A 59 -14.90 -4.94 -7.26
CA ARG A 59 -14.65 -4.30 -5.95
C ARG A 59 -14.03 -2.91 -6.06
N SER A 60 -13.09 -2.74 -6.98
CA SER A 60 -12.53 -1.42 -7.30
C SER A 60 -13.52 -0.53 -8.05
N GLY A 61 -14.64 -1.08 -8.56
CA GLY A 61 -15.59 -0.42 -9.46
C GLY A 61 -15.05 -0.18 -10.88
N HIS A 62 -13.87 -0.71 -11.21
CA HIS A 62 -13.32 -0.65 -12.57
C HIS A 62 -14.22 -1.32 -13.60
N HIS A 63 -14.99 -2.33 -13.17
CA HIS A 63 -16.00 -3.00 -14.00
C HIS A 63 -16.90 -1.99 -14.72
N ASP A 64 -17.36 -0.96 -14.01
CA ASP A 64 -18.33 0.03 -14.49
C ASP A 64 -17.67 1.31 -15.04
N ARG A 65 -16.37 1.50 -14.82
CA ARG A 65 -15.65 2.76 -15.14
C ARG A 65 -14.57 2.58 -16.21
N ILE A 66 -14.98 2.63 -17.47
CA ILE A 66 -14.02 2.63 -18.59
C ILE A 66 -13.09 3.86 -18.60
N GLY A 67 -13.53 4.98 -18.02
CA GLY A 67 -12.75 6.22 -17.91
C GLY A 67 -11.43 6.07 -17.16
N ASP A 68 -11.30 5.04 -16.31
CA ASP A 68 -10.05 4.73 -15.60
C ASP A 68 -8.88 4.52 -16.58
N LEU A 69 -9.13 3.95 -17.77
CA LEU A 69 -8.10 3.72 -18.80
C LEU A 69 -7.47 5.02 -19.29
N ARG A 70 -8.24 6.11 -19.37
CA ARG A 70 -7.70 7.42 -19.74
C ARG A 70 -6.77 7.96 -18.66
N LEU A 71 -7.13 7.78 -17.38
CA LEU A 71 -6.29 8.16 -16.26
C LEU A 71 -4.96 7.41 -16.28
N PHE A 72 -4.98 6.12 -16.66
CA PHE A 72 -3.77 5.32 -16.81
C PHE A 72 -2.89 5.84 -17.95
N ALA A 73 -3.47 6.14 -19.11
CA ALA A 73 -2.74 6.73 -20.23
C ALA A 73 -2.10 8.08 -19.87
N ASP A 74 -2.79 8.91 -19.09
CA ASP A 74 -2.32 10.23 -18.64
C ASP A 74 -1.16 10.16 -17.60
N LEU A 75 -0.77 8.96 -17.15
CA LEU A 75 0.47 8.76 -16.39
C LEU A 75 1.72 8.69 -17.30
N GLY A 76 1.55 8.46 -18.60
CA GLY A 76 2.66 8.27 -19.54
C GLY A 76 3.24 6.86 -19.56
N LEU A 77 2.39 5.84 -19.29
CA LEU A 77 2.79 4.43 -19.31
C LEU A 77 3.19 3.98 -20.72
N HIS A 78 4.25 3.18 -20.82
CA HIS A 78 4.60 2.50 -22.08
C HIS A 78 3.67 1.31 -22.36
N ALA A 79 3.42 0.51 -21.33
CA ALA A 79 2.57 -0.68 -21.40
C ALA A 79 1.65 -0.76 -20.18
N LEU A 80 0.52 -1.44 -20.37
CA LEU A 80 -0.47 -1.71 -19.34
C LEU A 80 -0.62 -3.23 -19.21
N ARG A 81 -0.30 -3.79 -18.05
CA ARG A 81 -0.71 -5.15 -17.72
C ARG A 81 -2.21 -5.14 -17.49
N TYR A 82 -2.94 -5.77 -18.42
CA TYR A 82 -4.40 -5.74 -18.48
C TYR A 82 -4.94 -7.10 -18.92
N PRO A 83 -5.64 -7.85 -18.05
CA PRO A 83 -5.97 -9.23 -18.33
C PRO A 83 -7.29 -9.38 -19.10
N VAL A 84 -7.38 -10.44 -19.91
CA VAL A 84 -8.62 -10.96 -20.49
C VAL A 84 -8.88 -12.32 -19.85
N LEU A 85 -9.36 -12.27 -18.60
CA LEU A 85 -9.44 -13.43 -17.72
C LEU A 85 -10.44 -14.49 -18.21
N TRP A 86 -10.02 -15.75 -18.12
CA TRP A 86 -10.84 -16.91 -18.47
C TRP A 86 -12.11 -16.97 -17.61
N GLU A 87 -12.00 -16.68 -16.32
CA GLU A 87 -13.08 -16.63 -15.34
C GLU A 87 -14.20 -15.66 -15.73
N ARG A 88 -13.86 -14.59 -16.46
CA ARG A 88 -14.83 -13.57 -16.87
C ARG A 88 -15.41 -13.83 -18.24
N VAL A 89 -14.61 -14.36 -19.16
CA VAL A 89 -15.06 -14.66 -20.53
C VAL A 89 -15.95 -15.90 -20.56
N SER A 90 -15.65 -16.91 -19.73
CA SER A 90 -16.36 -18.19 -19.75
C SER A 90 -16.54 -18.73 -18.31
N PRO A 91 -17.32 -18.07 -17.44
CA PRO A 91 -17.41 -18.42 -16.02
C PRO A 91 -18.04 -19.80 -15.75
N HIS A 92 -18.99 -20.21 -16.60
CA HIS A 92 -19.87 -21.35 -16.30
C HIS A 92 -19.77 -22.51 -17.30
N HIS A 93 -19.36 -22.26 -18.55
CA HIS A 93 -19.29 -23.30 -19.57
C HIS A 93 -18.26 -23.00 -20.66
N PRO A 94 -17.35 -23.92 -21.02
CA PRO A 94 -16.23 -23.67 -21.94
C PRO A 94 -16.64 -23.32 -23.38
N GLY A 95 -17.87 -23.64 -23.77
CA GLY A 95 -18.44 -23.28 -25.08
C GLY A 95 -19.19 -21.94 -25.12
N GLN A 96 -19.29 -21.22 -24.01
CA GLN A 96 -20.01 -19.95 -23.90
C GLN A 96 -19.01 -18.85 -23.56
N ASN A 97 -18.53 -18.16 -24.58
CA ASN A 97 -17.59 -17.05 -24.44
C ASN A 97 -18.32 -15.72 -24.58
N ASP A 98 -18.21 -14.86 -23.57
CA ASP A 98 -18.64 -13.47 -23.61
C ASP A 98 -17.41 -12.54 -23.52
N PHE A 99 -17.03 -11.98 -24.67
CA PHE A 99 -15.96 -10.99 -24.75
C PHE A 99 -16.47 -9.56 -24.64
N GLY A 100 -17.78 -9.30 -24.52
CA GLY A 100 -18.36 -7.96 -24.70
C GLY A 100 -17.73 -6.90 -23.78
N TRP A 101 -17.53 -7.23 -22.50
CA TRP A 101 -16.85 -6.34 -21.56
C TRP A 101 -15.39 -6.09 -21.97
N SER A 102 -14.66 -7.14 -22.32
CA SER A 102 -13.24 -7.07 -22.72
C SER A 102 -13.05 -6.35 -24.05
N ASP A 103 -13.96 -6.52 -25.00
CA ASP A 103 -13.93 -5.88 -26.32
C ASP A 103 -13.95 -4.36 -26.18
N GLU A 104 -14.83 -3.84 -25.31
CA GLU A 104 -14.93 -2.41 -25.04
C GLU A 104 -13.61 -1.85 -24.48
N ARG A 105 -12.99 -2.53 -23.51
CA ARG A 105 -11.75 -2.05 -22.88
C ARG A 105 -10.52 -2.24 -23.77
N MET A 106 -10.41 -3.36 -24.50
CA MET A 106 -9.32 -3.58 -25.45
C MET A 106 -9.37 -2.60 -26.62
N ALA A 107 -10.58 -2.22 -27.08
CA ALA A 107 -10.74 -1.17 -28.06
C ALA A 107 -10.27 0.19 -27.52
N GLU A 108 -10.61 0.52 -26.28
CA GLU A 108 -10.20 1.78 -25.65
C GLU A 108 -8.69 1.84 -25.36
N ILE A 109 -8.09 0.77 -24.85
CA ILE A 109 -6.63 0.62 -24.68
C ILE A 109 -5.92 0.91 -26.01
N ARG A 110 -6.41 0.29 -27.10
CA ARG A 110 -5.86 0.51 -28.43
C ARG A 110 -6.05 1.95 -28.92
N ARG A 111 -7.20 2.56 -28.66
CA ARG A 111 -7.50 3.96 -29.03
C ARG A 111 -6.58 4.94 -28.30
N LEU A 112 -6.27 4.65 -27.03
CA LEU A 112 -5.38 5.44 -26.19
C LEU A 112 -3.89 5.22 -26.52
N GLY A 113 -3.56 4.23 -27.37
CA GLY A 113 -2.19 3.92 -27.75
C GLY A 113 -1.39 3.19 -26.67
N LEU A 114 -2.06 2.59 -25.69
CA LEU A 114 -1.44 1.77 -24.66
C LEU A 114 -1.12 0.37 -25.23
N GLN A 115 0.10 -0.11 -24.97
CA GLN A 115 0.50 -1.48 -25.31
C GLN A 115 -0.01 -2.44 -24.21
N PRO A 116 -0.96 -3.34 -24.49
CA PRO A 116 -1.42 -4.30 -23.48
C PRO A 116 -0.43 -5.45 -23.32
N ILE A 117 -0.21 -5.85 -22.07
CA ILE A 117 0.36 -7.15 -21.71
C ILE A 117 -0.81 -7.98 -21.19
N VAL A 118 -1.28 -8.94 -21.99
CA VAL A 118 -2.54 -9.65 -21.74
C VAL A 118 -2.33 -10.89 -20.87
N GLY A 119 -2.89 -10.85 -19.67
CA GLY A 119 -3.04 -12.00 -18.78
C GLY A 119 -4.27 -12.85 -19.10
N LEU A 120 -4.20 -14.18 -18.90
CA LEU A 120 -5.37 -15.09 -19.11
C LEU A 120 -5.91 -15.69 -17.81
N VAL A 121 -5.06 -15.92 -16.81
CA VAL A 121 -5.40 -16.24 -15.42
C VAL A 121 -4.44 -15.47 -14.51
N HIS A 122 -4.96 -14.71 -13.55
CA HIS A 122 -4.18 -13.85 -12.66
C HIS A 122 -4.39 -14.25 -11.20
N HIS A 123 -3.67 -15.30 -10.79
CA HIS A 123 -3.97 -16.12 -9.62
C HIS A 123 -5.36 -16.80 -9.72
N GLY A 124 -5.51 -17.93 -9.01
CA GLY A 124 -6.73 -18.73 -9.06
C GLY A 124 -6.66 -19.93 -10.03
N SER A 125 -7.78 -20.61 -10.20
CA SER A 125 -7.87 -21.92 -10.85
C SER A 125 -8.61 -21.91 -12.18
N GLY A 126 -8.90 -20.75 -12.76
CA GLY A 126 -9.81 -20.62 -13.90
C GLY A 126 -11.30 -20.64 -13.49
N PRO A 127 -12.21 -20.76 -14.46
CA PRO A 127 -13.66 -20.84 -14.26
C PRO A 127 -14.13 -21.93 -13.29
N ALA A 128 -15.42 -21.93 -12.94
CA ALA A 128 -15.98 -22.86 -11.95
C ALA A 128 -15.84 -24.35 -12.30
N TYR A 129 -15.71 -24.66 -13.60
CA TYR A 129 -15.58 -26.02 -14.14
C TYR A 129 -14.12 -26.48 -14.32
N THR A 130 -13.14 -25.73 -13.80
CA THR A 130 -11.71 -26.05 -13.92
C THR A 130 -11.04 -26.23 -12.56
N SER A 131 -9.93 -26.96 -12.55
CA SER A 131 -9.09 -27.16 -11.37
C SER A 131 -7.63 -27.28 -11.77
N LEU A 132 -6.73 -26.69 -10.99
CA LEU A 132 -5.29 -26.70 -11.27
C LEU A 132 -4.70 -28.12 -11.29
N VAL A 133 -5.34 -29.08 -10.63
CA VAL A 133 -4.88 -30.48 -10.55
C VAL A 133 -5.54 -31.41 -11.56
N GLU A 134 -6.39 -30.88 -12.45
CA GLU A 134 -7.03 -31.67 -13.52
C GLU A 134 -6.29 -31.53 -14.85
N ASP A 135 -6.20 -32.63 -15.60
CA ASP A 135 -5.59 -32.67 -16.93
C ASP A 135 -6.32 -31.76 -17.96
N SER A 136 -7.56 -31.38 -17.65
CA SER A 136 -8.40 -30.49 -18.46
C SER A 136 -7.93 -29.02 -18.44
N PHE A 137 -7.16 -28.61 -17.43
CA PHE A 137 -6.78 -27.22 -17.23
C PHE A 137 -5.94 -26.66 -18.39
N ALA A 138 -4.86 -27.37 -18.76
CA ALA A 138 -3.97 -26.94 -19.84
C ALA A 138 -4.64 -26.83 -21.22
N PRO A 139 -5.37 -27.84 -21.72
CA PRO A 139 -6.08 -27.72 -22.99
C PRO A 139 -7.21 -26.69 -22.94
N GLY A 140 -7.88 -26.52 -21.79
CA GLY A 140 -8.91 -25.49 -21.62
C GLY A 140 -8.34 -24.08 -21.71
N LEU A 141 -7.23 -23.80 -21.01
CA LEU A 141 -6.57 -22.51 -21.09
C LEU A 141 -6.03 -22.23 -22.50
N ALA A 142 -5.51 -23.25 -23.19
CA ALA A 142 -5.07 -23.11 -24.58
C ALA A 142 -6.23 -22.75 -25.53
N ALA A 143 -7.42 -23.32 -25.32
CA ALA A 143 -8.62 -22.95 -26.08
C ALA A 143 -9.04 -21.49 -25.82
N HIS A 144 -9.02 -21.05 -24.55
CA HIS A 144 -9.27 -19.65 -24.19
C HIS A 144 -8.22 -18.70 -24.79
N ALA A 145 -6.94 -19.09 -24.72
CA ALA A 145 -5.83 -18.35 -25.31
C ALA A 145 -5.99 -18.17 -26.82
N ARG A 146 -6.38 -19.24 -27.53
CA ARG A 146 -6.68 -19.20 -28.95
C ARG A 146 -7.81 -18.22 -29.27
N ALA A 147 -8.94 -18.36 -28.57
CA ALA A 147 -10.10 -17.49 -28.78
C ALA A 147 -9.74 -16.01 -28.53
N THR A 148 -8.98 -15.74 -27.48
CA THR A 148 -8.52 -14.39 -27.13
C THR A 148 -7.53 -13.84 -28.17
N ALA A 149 -6.59 -14.65 -28.66
CA ALA A 149 -5.64 -14.24 -29.70
C ALA A 149 -6.32 -14.00 -31.05
N GLU A 150 -7.25 -14.87 -31.48
CA GLU A 150 -8.07 -14.67 -32.68
C GLU A 150 -8.91 -13.39 -32.59
N ARG A 151 -9.40 -13.05 -31.38
CA ARG A 151 -10.15 -11.81 -31.13
C ARG A 151 -9.26 -10.56 -31.18
N TYR A 152 -8.06 -10.64 -30.62
CA TYR A 152 -7.11 -9.52 -30.53
C TYR A 152 -5.76 -9.85 -31.19
N PRO A 153 -5.70 -10.08 -32.51
CA PRO A 153 -4.50 -10.58 -33.20
C PRO A 153 -3.33 -9.58 -33.22
N TRP A 154 -3.57 -8.35 -32.79
CA TRP A 154 -2.60 -7.27 -32.70
C TRP A 154 -1.82 -7.24 -31.38
N VAL A 155 -2.28 -7.97 -30.35
CA VAL A 155 -1.60 -8.04 -29.05
C VAL A 155 -0.29 -8.80 -29.19
N ARG A 156 0.80 -8.21 -28.70
CA ARG A 156 2.15 -8.79 -28.78
C ARG A 156 2.61 -9.42 -27.47
N ASP A 157 2.30 -8.84 -26.33
CA ASP A 157 2.83 -9.28 -25.04
C ASP A 157 1.76 -10.04 -24.24
N TRP A 158 2.13 -11.21 -23.72
CA TRP A 158 1.20 -12.13 -23.05
C TRP A 158 1.78 -12.72 -21.77
N THR A 159 0.93 -12.88 -20.76
CA THR A 159 1.21 -13.57 -19.49
C THR A 159 0.11 -14.62 -19.27
N PRO A 160 0.15 -15.80 -19.92
CA PRO A 160 -0.94 -16.77 -19.83
C PRO A 160 -1.33 -17.13 -18.39
N VAL A 161 -0.35 -17.32 -17.50
CA VAL A 161 -0.57 -17.60 -16.09
C VAL A 161 0.35 -16.71 -15.26
N ASN A 162 -0.22 -15.93 -14.32
CA ASN A 162 0.56 -15.16 -13.36
C ASN A 162 1.09 -16.05 -12.22
N GLU A 163 2.37 -15.94 -11.90
CA GLU A 163 3.04 -16.67 -10.80
C GLU A 163 2.62 -18.15 -10.63
N PRO A 164 2.93 -19.04 -11.58
CA PRO A 164 2.55 -20.45 -11.51
C PRO A 164 2.97 -21.17 -10.22
N LEU A 165 4.17 -20.90 -9.70
CA LEU A 165 4.68 -21.54 -8.49
C LEU A 165 4.01 -20.99 -7.24
N THR A 166 3.88 -19.67 -7.10
CA THR A 166 3.15 -19.06 -5.97
C THR A 166 1.71 -19.58 -5.94
N THR A 167 1.02 -19.57 -7.08
CA THR A 167 -0.36 -20.04 -7.19
C THR A 167 -0.49 -21.52 -6.81
N ALA A 168 0.42 -22.39 -7.30
CA ALA A 168 0.43 -23.80 -6.90
C ALA A 168 0.63 -24.00 -5.39
N ARG A 169 1.54 -23.22 -4.77
CA ARG A 169 1.78 -23.29 -3.33
C ARG A 169 0.55 -22.85 -2.54
N PHE A 170 -0.05 -21.72 -2.89
CA PHE A 170 -1.20 -21.21 -2.16
C PHE A 170 -2.45 -22.09 -2.33
N SER A 171 -2.64 -22.69 -3.50
CA SER A 171 -3.77 -23.57 -3.79
C SER A 171 -3.64 -24.98 -3.22
N CYS A 172 -2.43 -25.56 -3.24
CA CYS A 172 -2.24 -26.98 -2.97
C CYS A 172 -1.28 -27.30 -1.84
N LEU A 173 -0.40 -26.38 -1.44
CA LEU A 173 0.49 -26.59 -0.31
C LEU A 173 -0.06 -25.93 0.97
N TYR A 174 -0.69 -24.76 0.84
CA TYR A 174 -1.26 -23.98 1.97
C TYR A 174 -2.77 -24.07 2.07
N GLY A 175 -3.42 -24.49 0.98
CA GLY A 175 -4.86 -24.60 0.89
C GLY A 175 -5.60 -23.28 1.07
N HIS A 176 -4.96 -22.14 0.79
CA HIS A 176 -5.57 -20.81 0.88
C HIS A 176 -6.58 -20.58 -0.25
N TRP A 177 -6.25 -21.04 -1.46
CA TRP A 177 -7.08 -20.90 -2.65
C TRP A 177 -7.58 -22.25 -3.13
N TYR A 178 -8.64 -22.26 -3.95
CA TYR A 178 -9.12 -23.48 -4.56
C TYR A 178 -7.98 -24.23 -5.30
N PRO A 179 -7.88 -25.57 -5.20
CA PRO A 179 -8.81 -26.52 -4.59
C PRO A 179 -8.64 -26.77 -3.07
N HIS A 180 -7.92 -25.92 -2.35
CA HIS A 180 -7.70 -26.02 -0.90
C HIS A 180 -7.00 -27.31 -0.45
N LEU A 181 -6.12 -27.84 -1.29
CA LEU A 181 -5.34 -29.03 -0.94
C LEU A 181 -4.18 -28.63 -0.01
N LEU A 182 -3.70 -29.61 0.75
CA LEU A 182 -2.56 -29.52 1.68
C LEU A 182 -1.59 -30.67 1.37
N ASP A 183 -1.20 -30.78 0.10
CA ASP A 183 -0.45 -31.90 -0.45
C ASP A 183 0.66 -31.46 -1.41
N GLU A 184 1.88 -31.99 -1.18
CA GLU A 184 3.06 -31.62 -1.97
C GLU A 184 2.97 -32.13 -3.42
N ASP A 185 2.43 -33.33 -3.63
CA ASP A 185 2.31 -33.93 -4.96
C ASP A 185 1.27 -33.18 -5.80
N ALA A 186 0.16 -32.77 -5.20
CA ALA A 186 -0.83 -31.87 -5.80
C ALA A 186 -0.22 -30.51 -6.14
N CYS A 187 0.65 -29.95 -5.31
CA CYS A 187 1.37 -28.71 -5.61
C CYS A 187 2.28 -28.88 -6.84
N TRP A 188 3.00 -29.99 -6.96
CA TRP A 188 3.82 -30.27 -8.15
C TRP A 188 2.98 -30.49 -9.40
N LEU A 189 1.87 -31.22 -9.29
CA LEU A 189 0.93 -31.43 -10.38
C LEU A 189 0.31 -30.11 -10.85
N ALA A 190 -0.14 -29.25 -9.93
CA ALA A 190 -0.68 -27.94 -10.22
C ALA A 190 0.35 -27.03 -10.93
N LEU A 191 1.60 -27.03 -10.49
CA LEU A 191 2.67 -26.31 -11.18
C LEU A 191 2.87 -26.84 -12.61
N LEU A 192 3.02 -28.15 -12.78
CA LEU A 192 3.26 -28.75 -14.09
C LEU A 192 2.07 -28.54 -15.05
N ASN A 193 0.84 -28.58 -14.54
CA ASN A 193 -0.36 -28.24 -15.32
C ASN A 193 -0.34 -26.78 -15.79
N GLN A 194 0.05 -25.83 -14.94
CA GLN A 194 0.18 -24.42 -15.33
C GLN A 194 1.32 -24.18 -16.32
N ILE A 195 2.43 -24.92 -16.21
CA ILE A 195 3.54 -24.86 -17.18
C ILE A 195 3.10 -25.38 -18.54
N ASP A 196 2.41 -26.52 -18.58
CA ASP A 196 1.87 -27.06 -19.82
C ASP A 196 0.77 -26.17 -20.40
N ALA A 197 -0.06 -25.56 -19.55
CA ALA A 197 -1.06 -24.58 -19.95
C ALA A 197 -0.40 -23.36 -20.61
N THR A 198 0.69 -22.84 -20.03
CA THR A 198 1.46 -21.71 -20.59
C THR A 198 2.07 -22.08 -21.94
N ARG A 199 2.71 -23.26 -22.05
CA ARG A 199 3.29 -23.76 -23.31
C ARG A 199 2.21 -23.91 -24.38
N ALA A 200 1.08 -24.54 -24.06
CA ALA A 200 -0.02 -24.77 -24.98
C ALA A 200 -0.69 -23.45 -25.40
N ALA A 201 -0.95 -22.54 -24.46
CA ALA A 201 -1.49 -21.22 -24.73
C ALA A 201 -0.58 -20.44 -25.68
N MET A 202 0.73 -20.38 -25.42
CA MET A 202 1.67 -19.67 -26.29
C MET A 202 1.79 -20.29 -27.69
N ARG A 203 1.63 -21.61 -27.84
CA ARG A 203 1.54 -22.24 -29.17
C ARG A 203 0.32 -21.76 -29.94
N GLU A 204 -0.85 -21.72 -29.31
CA GLU A 204 -2.06 -21.23 -29.97
C GLU A 204 -2.00 -19.72 -30.27
N ILE A 205 -1.50 -18.91 -29.32
CA ILE A 205 -1.29 -17.48 -29.51
C ILE A 205 -0.34 -17.23 -30.70
N ARG A 206 0.79 -17.94 -30.77
CA ARG A 206 1.79 -17.78 -31.85
C ARG A 206 1.33 -18.30 -33.20
N ARG A 207 0.31 -19.18 -33.26
CA ARG A 207 -0.36 -19.54 -34.53
C ARG A 207 -1.11 -18.35 -35.12
N VAL A 208 -1.68 -17.50 -34.28
CA VAL A 208 -2.40 -16.28 -34.71
C VAL A 208 -1.43 -15.12 -34.93
N ASN A 209 -0.53 -14.89 -33.97
CA ASN A 209 0.49 -13.85 -34.04
C ASN A 209 1.89 -14.44 -33.79
N PRO A 210 2.65 -14.78 -34.85
CA PRO A 210 4.00 -15.34 -34.72
C PRO A 210 5.00 -14.43 -33.98
N ALA A 211 4.71 -13.13 -33.85
CA ALA A 211 5.54 -12.17 -33.13
C ALA A 211 5.16 -12.02 -31.64
N ALA A 212 4.25 -12.86 -31.12
CA ALA A 212 3.84 -12.81 -29.73
C ALA A 212 4.97 -13.22 -28.77
N ARG A 213 5.21 -12.36 -27.79
CA ARG A 213 6.17 -12.49 -26.70
C ARG A 213 5.51 -13.06 -25.45
N LEU A 214 6.18 -14.01 -24.80
CA LEU A 214 5.86 -14.47 -23.46
C LEU A 214 6.56 -13.59 -22.42
N VAL A 215 5.78 -12.85 -21.65
CA VAL A 215 6.21 -12.16 -20.43
C VAL A 215 5.79 -13.02 -19.25
N GLN A 216 6.68 -13.90 -18.77
CA GLN A 216 6.33 -14.85 -17.72
C GLN A 216 6.71 -14.31 -16.34
N THR A 217 5.70 -14.11 -15.49
CA THR A 217 5.86 -13.62 -14.13
C THR A 217 6.08 -14.74 -13.12
N GLU A 218 6.86 -14.44 -12.08
CA GLU A 218 6.97 -15.22 -10.83
C GLU A 218 7.44 -14.31 -9.69
N ASP A 219 7.10 -14.66 -8.44
CA ASP A 219 7.69 -14.00 -7.25
C ASP A 219 9.20 -14.32 -7.17
N LEU A 220 10.02 -13.27 -7.10
CA LEU A 220 11.45 -13.40 -6.92
C LEU A 220 11.85 -13.03 -5.49
N GLY A 221 11.90 -14.05 -4.64
CA GLY A 221 12.33 -13.95 -3.25
C GLY A 221 13.67 -14.65 -2.93
N PHE A 222 14.09 -14.57 -1.67
CA PHE A 222 15.20 -15.36 -1.11
C PHE A 222 14.79 -15.95 0.24
N CYS A 223 15.10 -17.22 0.47
CA CYS A 223 14.86 -17.91 1.73
C CYS A 223 16.13 -17.97 2.57
N HIS A 224 16.17 -17.17 3.63
CA HIS A 224 17.18 -17.19 4.68
C HIS A 224 16.87 -18.30 5.69
N ALA A 225 17.88 -18.80 6.39
CA ALA A 225 17.69 -19.83 7.41
C ALA A 225 18.62 -19.68 8.60
N THR A 226 18.13 -20.11 9.76
CA THR A 226 19.01 -20.53 10.85
C THR A 226 19.83 -21.76 10.46
N LEU A 227 21.04 -21.90 11.02
CA LEU A 227 22.00 -22.94 10.63
C LEU A 227 21.41 -24.36 10.50
N PRO A 228 20.54 -24.86 11.41
CA PRO A 228 19.96 -26.20 11.27
C PRO A 228 19.06 -26.41 10.04
N LEU A 229 18.53 -25.33 9.46
CA LEU A 229 17.59 -25.34 8.33
C LEU A 229 18.25 -24.96 6.99
N THR A 230 19.59 -24.99 6.93
CA THR A 230 20.33 -24.63 5.71
C THR A 230 19.94 -25.50 4.51
N ARG A 231 19.65 -26.79 4.73
CA ARG A 231 19.22 -27.70 3.66
C ARG A 231 17.84 -27.34 3.13
N GLU A 232 16.91 -27.03 4.02
CA GLU A 232 15.57 -26.56 3.68
C GLU A 232 15.64 -25.24 2.91
N ALA A 233 16.41 -24.25 3.35
CA ALA A 233 16.59 -23.00 2.61
C ALA A 233 17.28 -23.22 1.25
N THR A 234 18.23 -24.15 1.15
CA THR A 234 18.84 -24.52 -0.14
C THR A 234 17.79 -25.08 -1.10
N PHE A 235 16.88 -25.92 -0.61
CA PHE A 235 15.76 -26.42 -1.39
C PHE A 235 14.81 -25.29 -1.83
N GLU A 236 14.42 -24.39 -0.93
CA GLU A 236 13.54 -23.27 -1.27
C GLU A 236 14.17 -22.30 -2.28
N ASN A 237 15.46 -22.00 -2.12
CA ASN A 237 16.21 -21.16 -3.05
C ASN A 237 16.48 -21.83 -4.40
N ALA A 238 16.40 -23.16 -4.49
CA ALA A 238 16.34 -23.88 -5.76
C ALA A 238 14.92 -23.85 -6.35
N ARG A 239 13.89 -24.02 -5.50
CA ARG A 239 12.48 -24.06 -5.88
C ARG A 239 11.98 -22.76 -6.48
N ARG A 240 12.41 -21.59 -5.98
CA ARG A 240 11.97 -20.28 -6.51
C ARG A 240 12.21 -20.09 -8.01
N TRP A 241 13.19 -20.80 -8.59
CA TRP A 241 13.52 -20.69 -10.02
C TRP A 241 12.65 -21.59 -10.92
N LEU A 242 11.86 -22.49 -10.32
CA LEU A 242 11.33 -23.65 -11.00
C LEU A 242 10.38 -23.33 -12.15
N THR A 243 9.58 -22.27 -12.05
CA THR A 243 8.71 -21.82 -13.16
C THR A 243 9.53 -21.52 -14.42
N TRP A 244 10.56 -20.69 -14.31
CA TRP A 244 11.41 -20.34 -15.45
C TRP A 244 12.31 -21.50 -15.88
N ASP A 245 12.82 -22.31 -14.93
CA ASP A 245 13.64 -23.48 -15.26
C ASP A 245 12.85 -24.51 -16.09
N LEU A 246 11.58 -24.76 -15.74
CA LEU A 246 10.69 -25.64 -16.49
C LEU A 246 10.40 -25.07 -17.88
N LEU A 247 10.02 -23.80 -17.98
CA LEU A 247 9.73 -23.16 -19.27
C LEU A 247 10.96 -23.08 -20.18
N CYS A 248 12.17 -22.93 -19.61
CA CYS A 248 13.43 -22.98 -20.33
C CYS A 248 13.94 -24.41 -20.61
N GLY A 249 13.21 -25.45 -20.19
CA GLY A 249 13.61 -26.85 -20.41
C GLY A 249 14.86 -27.28 -19.64
N SER A 250 15.19 -26.59 -18.54
CA SER A 250 16.43 -26.79 -17.77
C SER A 250 16.31 -27.83 -16.66
N VAL A 251 15.08 -28.30 -16.35
CA VAL A 251 14.85 -29.37 -15.37
C VAL A 251 15.07 -30.74 -16.02
N VAL A 252 16.34 -31.13 -16.13
CA VAL A 252 16.83 -32.40 -16.71
C VAL A 252 17.65 -33.20 -15.68
N PRO A 253 18.06 -34.46 -15.94
CA PRO A 253 18.95 -35.18 -15.02
C PRO A 253 20.19 -34.36 -14.64
N GLY A 254 20.39 -34.13 -13.34
CA GLY A 254 21.44 -33.25 -12.81
C GLY A 254 20.92 -31.92 -12.25
N HIS A 255 19.69 -31.51 -12.59
CA HIS A 255 19.03 -30.36 -11.95
C HIS A 255 18.76 -30.67 -10.45
N PRO A 256 18.95 -29.70 -9.52
CA PRO A 256 18.77 -29.94 -8.08
C PRO A 256 17.42 -30.53 -7.68
N LEU A 257 16.37 -30.24 -8.45
CA LEU A 257 15.00 -30.70 -8.21
C LEU A 257 14.58 -31.90 -9.07
N TRP A 258 15.43 -32.35 -10.00
CA TRP A 258 15.10 -33.44 -10.92
C TRP A 258 14.71 -34.71 -10.17
N ARG A 259 15.59 -35.18 -9.28
CA ARG A 259 15.41 -36.45 -8.57
C ARG A 259 14.12 -36.47 -7.76
N ARG A 260 13.85 -35.38 -7.03
CA ARG A 260 12.64 -35.23 -6.20
C ARG A 260 11.36 -35.34 -7.02
N LEU A 261 11.30 -34.70 -8.20
CA LEU A 261 10.13 -34.76 -9.08
C LEU A 261 10.03 -36.08 -9.84
N ALA A 262 11.16 -36.62 -10.30
CA ALA A 262 11.21 -37.90 -11.02
C ALA A 262 10.79 -39.08 -10.16
N GLU A 263 11.28 -39.17 -8.91
CA GLU A 263 10.89 -40.21 -7.94
C GLU A 263 9.40 -40.14 -7.57
N ARG A 264 8.75 -38.99 -7.80
CA ARG A 264 7.30 -38.77 -7.62
C ARG A 264 6.47 -39.07 -8.88
N GLY A 265 7.09 -39.65 -9.92
CA GLY A 265 6.40 -40.10 -11.13
C GLY A 265 6.31 -39.05 -12.25
N PHE A 266 6.93 -37.87 -12.10
CA PHE A 266 6.87 -36.81 -13.11
C PHE A 266 7.99 -36.89 -14.16
N GLU A 267 8.84 -37.93 -14.14
CA GLU A 267 10.01 -38.02 -15.02
C GLU A 267 9.67 -37.87 -16.50
N SER A 268 8.68 -38.62 -17.00
CA SER A 268 8.28 -38.57 -18.42
C SER A 268 7.80 -37.17 -18.83
N ARG A 269 7.04 -36.51 -17.95
CA ARG A 269 6.52 -35.15 -18.16
C ARG A 269 7.63 -34.11 -18.16
N LEU A 270 8.60 -34.22 -17.26
CA LEU A 270 9.77 -33.34 -17.23
C LEU A 270 10.60 -33.45 -18.51
N ARG A 271 10.81 -34.68 -19.02
CA ARG A 271 11.49 -34.90 -20.31
C ARG A 271 10.72 -34.25 -21.46
N ALA A 272 9.39 -34.44 -21.51
CA ALA A 272 8.54 -33.84 -22.53
C ALA A 272 8.50 -32.29 -22.47
N ILE A 273 8.67 -31.70 -21.29
CA ILE A 273 8.84 -30.24 -21.14
C ILE A 273 10.21 -29.81 -21.68
N ALA A 274 11.29 -30.50 -21.31
CA ALA A 274 12.65 -30.19 -21.74
C ALA A 274 12.87 -30.38 -23.26
N GLU A 275 12.17 -31.32 -23.90
CA GLU A 275 12.25 -31.56 -25.34
C GLU A 275 11.52 -30.49 -26.18
N ASP A 276 10.56 -29.78 -25.59
CA ASP A 276 9.76 -28.76 -26.29
C ASP A 276 9.50 -27.56 -25.34
N PRO A 277 10.55 -26.82 -24.96
CA PRO A 277 10.46 -25.73 -23.99
C PRO A 277 9.74 -24.51 -24.59
N CYS A 278 9.20 -23.66 -23.72
CA CYS A 278 8.64 -22.36 -24.09
C CYS A 278 9.30 -21.26 -23.27
N PRO A 279 10.59 -20.95 -23.53
CA PRO A 279 11.32 -20.00 -22.72
C PRO A 279 10.67 -18.60 -22.83
N PRO A 280 10.61 -17.83 -21.71
CA PRO A 280 10.09 -16.48 -21.74
C PRO A 280 10.90 -15.57 -22.64
N ASP A 281 10.22 -14.69 -23.38
CA ASP A 281 10.86 -13.61 -24.12
C ASP A 281 11.33 -12.50 -23.15
N VAL A 282 10.55 -12.29 -22.07
CA VAL A 282 10.89 -11.44 -20.92
C VAL A 282 10.59 -12.20 -19.64
N LEU A 283 11.53 -12.22 -18.69
CA LEU A 283 11.29 -12.70 -17.33
C LEU A 283 10.63 -11.58 -16.53
N GLY A 284 9.38 -11.79 -16.14
CA GLY A 284 8.64 -10.90 -15.25
C GLY A 284 8.95 -11.21 -13.79
N VAL A 285 9.45 -10.22 -13.06
CA VAL A 285 9.78 -10.32 -11.64
C VAL A 285 8.71 -9.60 -10.83
N ASN A 286 7.96 -10.36 -10.04
CA ASN A 286 7.12 -9.78 -9.00
C ASN A 286 7.95 -9.71 -7.73
N HIS A 287 8.02 -8.54 -7.10
CA HIS A 287 8.85 -8.36 -5.90
C HIS A 287 8.26 -7.37 -4.91
N TYR A 288 8.21 -7.83 -3.67
CA TYR A 288 7.65 -7.15 -2.52
C TYR A 288 8.67 -7.12 -1.37
N LEU A 289 8.50 -6.20 -0.42
CA LEU A 289 9.31 -6.15 0.80
C LEU A 289 9.31 -7.49 1.58
N THR A 290 8.25 -8.28 1.41
CA THR A 290 8.03 -9.57 2.07
C THR A 290 8.44 -10.78 1.22
N SER A 291 8.95 -10.58 0.00
CA SER A 291 9.41 -11.66 -0.89
C SER A 291 10.61 -12.41 -0.31
N GLU A 292 11.47 -11.74 0.48
CA GLU A 292 12.49 -12.44 1.25
C GLU A 292 11.91 -13.02 2.56
N ARG A 293 12.16 -14.31 2.79
CA ARG A 293 11.64 -15.08 3.92
C ARG A 293 12.77 -15.57 4.83
N LEU A 294 12.47 -15.77 6.11
CA LEU A 294 13.35 -16.45 7.07
C LEU A 294 12.65 -17.71 7.58
N ILE A 295 13.32 -18.85 7.46
CA ILE A 295 12.92 -20.08 8.17
C ILE A 295 13.74 -20.27 9.45
N ASP A 296 13.04 -20.38 10.58
CA ASP A 296 13.65 -20.45 11.91
C ASP A 296 13.07 -21.61 12.74
N HIS A 297 13.94 -22.50 13.21
CA HIS A 297 13.56 -23.64 14.05
C HIS A 297 13.14 -23.21 15.48
N ARG A 298 13.45 -21.97 15.88
CA ARG A 298 13.17 -21.42 17.22
C ARG A 298 11.78 -20.79 17.28
N ILE A 299 10.75 -21.61 17.09
CA ILE A 299 9.34 -21.19 16.99
C ILE A 299 8.92 -20.26 18.14
N THR A 300 9.36 -20.54 19.37
CA THR A 300 9.00 -19.75 20.57
C THR A 300 9.48 -18.30 20.55
N ARG A 301 10.36 -17.90 19.61
CA ARG A 301 10.80 -16.51 19.43
C ARG A 301 9.79 -15.63 18.69
N TYR A 302 8.72 -16.22 18.16
CA TYR A 302 7.73 -15.53 17.33
C TYR A 302 6.32 -15.69 17.94
N PRO A 303 6.00 -14.96 19.03
CA PRO A 303 4.67 -15.00 19.63
C PRO A 303 3.58 -14.68 18.60
N GLY A 304 2.52 -15.48 18.56
CA GLY A 304 1.42 -15.32 17.61
C GLY A 304 1.66 -15.92 16.22
N VAL A 305 2.87 -16.41 15.93
CA VAL A 305 3.18 -17.09 14.67
C VAL A 305 3.20 -18.61 14.89
N GLY A 306 2.28 -19.32 14.22
CA GLY A 306 2.26 -20.78 14.23
C GLY A 306 3.40 -21.40 13.41
N PRO A 307 3.82 -22.64 13.69
CA PRO A 307 4.81 -23.32 12.89
C PRO A 307 4.28 -23.60 11.47
N SER A 308 5.17 -23.57 10.47
CA SER A 308 4.81 -23.78 9.07
C SER A 308 4.30 -25.21 8.83
N ALA A 309 3.10 -25.31 8.27
CA ALA A 309 2.49 -26.57 7.86
C ALA A 309 3.35 -27.32 6.82
N GLU A 310 4.03 -26.60 5.91
CA GLU A 310 4.93 -27.16 4.88
C GLU A 310 6.02 -28.05 5.47
N SER A 311 6.43 -27.73 6.70
CA SER A 311 7.56 -28.38 7.35
C SER A 311 7.15 -29.54 8.23
N GLY A 312 5.86 -29.87 8.32
CA GLY A 312 5.34 -30.74 9.36
C GLY A 312 5.49 -30.13 10.76
N GLY A 313 5.46 -28.80 10.86
CA GLY A 313 5.55 -28.06 12.12
C GLY A 313 6.95 -27.89 12.70
N ARG A 314 8.02 -28.09 11.91
CA ARG A 314 9.42 -28.07 12.36
C ARG A 314 10.02 -26.67 12.51
N TYR A 315 9.49 -25.66 11.83
CA TYR A 315 10.00 -24.28 11.87
C TYR A 315 8.90 -23.26 11.57
N VAL A 316 9.14 -21.98 11.87
CA VAL A 316 8.32 -20.86 11.37
C VAL A 316 8.87 -20.32 10.06
N ASN A 317 8.00 -19.80 9.19
CA ASN A 317 8.35 -19.09 7.96
C ASN A 317 7.82 -17.66 8.05
N VAL A 318 8.72 -16.70 8.27
CA VAL A 318 8.39 -15.30 8.57
C VAL A 318 9.04 -14.35 7.57
N GLU A 319 8.55 -13.11 7.50
CA GLU A 319 9.12 -12.09 6.62
C GLU A 319 10.56 -11.77 7.08
N ALA A 320 11.54 -11.90 6.18
CA ALA A 320 12.94 -11.61 6.52
C ALA A 320 13.12 -10.14 6.90
N VAL A 321 12.38 -9.23 6.26
CA VAL A 321 12.39 -7.79 6.54
C VAL A 321 12.02 -7.45 7.99
N ARG A 322 11.29 -8.32 8.70
CA ARG A 322 10.88 -8.12 10.11
C ARG A 322 11.76 -8.86 11.12
N THR A 323 12.81 -9.57 10.67
CA THR A 323 13.53 -10.52 11.54
C THR A 323 15.05 -10.51 11.37
N VAL A 324 15.55 -10.19 10.18
CA VAL A 324 16.98 -10.15 9.89
C VAL A 324 17.51 -8.74 10.13
N SER A 325 18.38 -8.60 11.14
CA SER A 325 19.19 -7.41 11.36
C SER A 325 20.41 -7.49 10.42
N GLY A 326 20.45 -6.64 9.39
CA GLY A 326 21.48 -6.65 8.35
C GLY A 326 20.91 -6.50 6.95
N ALA A 327 21.79 -6.49 5.94
CA ALA A 327 21.38 -6.38 4.55
C ALA A 327 20.77 -7.70 4.06
N LEU A 328 19.47 -7.66 3.77
CA LEU A 328 18.80 -8.63 2.91
C LEU A 328 19.54 -8.74 1.57
N VAL A 329 19.24 -9.78 0.77
CA VAL A 329 19.88 -9.91 -0.55
C VAL A 329 19.53 -8.72 -1.43
N GLY A 330 18.28 -8.27 -1.37
CA GLY A 330 17.78 -7.09 -2.06
C GLY A 330 17.51 -7.35 -3.54
N ILE A 331 16.54 -6.59 -4.07
CA ILE A 331 16.07 -6.74 -5.45
C ILE A 331 17.17 -6.60 -6.49
N GLU A 332 18.15 -5.71 -6.29
CA GLU A 332 19.25 -5.50 -7.24
C GLU A 332 20.07 -6.78 -7.44
N ALA A 333 20.49 -7.43 -6.36
CA ALA A 333 21.26 -8.67 -6.44
C ALA A 333 20.42 -9.82 -6.99
N LEU A 334 19.12 -9.87 -6.67
CA LEU A 334 18.20 -10.87 -7.21
C LEU A 334 18.01 -10.70 -8.74
N LEU A 335 17.88 -9.47 -9.23
CA LEU A 335 17.84 -9.16 -10.66
C LEU A 335 19.12 -9.60 -11.37
N MET A 336 20.29 -9.36 -10.75
CA MET A 336 21.57 -9.83 -11.30
C MET A 336 21.67 -11.36 -11.29
N GLN A 337 21.15 -12.04 -10.28
CA GLN A 337 21.09 -13.52 -10.27
C GLN A 337 20.22 -14.04 -11.42
N ALA A 338 19.04 -13.46 -11.65
CA ALA A 338 18.18 -13.84 -12.77
C ALA A 338 18.84 -13.54 -14.13
N CYS A 339 19.47 -12.37 -14.27
CA CYS A 339 20.22 -12.00 -15.47
C CYS A 339 21.34 -13.00 -15.77
N ASN A 340 22.17 -13.31 -14.77
CA ASN A 340 23.30 -14.23 -14.93
C ASN A 340 22.84 -15.66 -15.21
N ARG A 341 21.69 -16.08 -14.67
CA ARG A 341 21.14 -17.42 -14.88
C ARG A 341 20.57 -17.61 -16.28
N TYR A 342 19.81 -16.64 -16.79
CA TYR A 342 19.02 -16.83 -18.01
C TYR A 342 19.50 -16.04 -19.22
N GLY A 343 20.29 -14.96 -19.04
CA GLY A 343 20.79 -14.13 -20.14
C GLY A 343 19.68 -13.48 -20.99
N ARG A 344 18.51 -13.26 -20.38
CA ARG A 344 17.28 -12.80 -21.05
C ARG A 344 16.83 -11.43 -20.52
N PRO A 345 16.00 -10.69 -21.28
CA PRO A 345 15.35 -9.49 -20.78
C PRO A 345 14.54 -9.75 -19.50
N LEU A 346 14.55 -8.77 -18.60
CA LEU A 346 13.84 -8.77 -17.33
C LEU A 346 12.86 -7.59 -17.31
N ALA A 347 11.74 -7.72 -16.61
CA ALA A 347 10.91 -6.59 -16.22
C ALA A 347 10.45 -6.82 -14.78
N ILE A 348 10.47 -5.79 -13.94
CA ILE A 348 9.80 -5.89 -12.64
C ILE A 348 8.31 -5.71 -12.90
N THR A 349 7.57 -6.82 -12.93
CA THR A 349 6.18 -6.88 -13.39
C THR A 349 5.17 -6.51 -12.34
N GLU A 350 5.54 -6.55 -11.05
CA GLU A 350 4.78 -6.03 -9.91
C GLU A 350 5.72 -5.41 -8.87
N CYS A 351 5.40 -4.19 -8.45
CA CYS A 351 6.05 -3.49 -7.35
C CYS A 351 4.98 -2.71 -6.57
N HIS A 352 4.69 -3.16 -5.34
CA HIS A 352 3.75 -2.52 -4.43
C HIS A 352 4.25 -2.58 -2.98
N ASN A 353 3.75 -1.66 -2.16
CA ASN A 353 3.91 -1.69 -0.71
C ASN A 353 2.60 -1.21 -0.07
N GLY A 354 1.81 -2.11 0.51
CA GLY A 354 0.56 -1.77 1.21
C GLY A 354 0.84 -0.96 2.47
N CYS A 355 1.07 0.35 2.34
CA CYS A 355 1.51 1.23 3.41
C CYS A 355 1.07 2.69 3.16
N THR A 356 1.58 3.63 3.96
CA THR A 356 1.35 5.08 3.81
C THR A 356 1.93 5.62 2.51
N ARG A 357 1.49 6.83 2.10
CA ARG A 357 1.85 7.45 0.80
C ARG A 357 3.34 7.53 0.54
N GLU A 358 4.09 8.01 1.51
CA GLU A 358 5.54 8.16 1.45
C GLU A 358 6.25 6.81 1.39
N GLU A 359 5.77 5.78 2.10
CA GLU A 359 6.37 4.44 2.10
C GLU A 359 6.10 3.69 0.79
N GLN A 360 4.93 3.91 0.17
CA GLN A 360 4.65 3.46 -1.20
C GLN A 360 5.64 4.07 -2.20
N ALA A 361 5.80 5.39 -2.14
CA ALA A 361 6.67 6.14 -3.04
C ALA A 361 8.16 5.83 -2.84
N ARG A 362 8.62 5.73 -1.59
CA ARG A 362 9.99 5.30 -1.22
C ARG A 362 10.30 3.93 -1.81
N TRP A 363 9.41 2.96 -1.63
CA TRP A 363 9.63 1.59 -2.10
C TRP A 363 9.74 1.54 -3.62
N PHE A 364 8.78 2.17 -4.32
CA PHE A 364 8.80 2.20 -5.78
C PHE A 364 10.07 2.88 -6.32
N LEU A 365 10.46 4.02 -5.74
CA LEU A 365 11.67 4.74 -6.13
C LEU A 365 12.94 3.92 -5.85
N GLN A 366 12.99 3.18 -4.75
CA GLN A 366 14.10 2.28 -4.44
C GLN A 366 14.22 1.14 -5.47
N VAL A 367 13.10 0.52 -5.85
CA VAL A 367 13.06 -0.52 -6.90
C VAL A 367 13.44 0.06 -8.26
N TRP A 368 12.95 1.25 -8.61
CA TRP A 368 13.34 1.96 -9.83
C TRP A 368 14.86 2.19 -9.90
N ARG A 369 15.44 2.76 -8.85
CA ARG A 369 16.89 2.99 -8.76
C ARG A 369 17.69 1.68 -8.77
N ALA A 370 17.17 0.61 -8.16
CA ALA A 370 17.80 -0.71 -8.23
C ALA A 370 17.81 -1.28 -9.65
N ALA A 371 16.73 -1.07 -10.42
CA ALA A 371 16.67 -1.45 -11.82
C ALA A 371 17.69 -0.67 -12.67
N GLU A 372 17.82 0.65 -12.44
CA GLU A 372 18.84 1.49 -13.09
C GLU A 372 20.26 1.00 -12.79
N ARG A 373 20.57 0.70 -11.52
CA ARG A 373 21.89 0.18 -11.12
C ARG A 373 22.18 -1.21 -11.70
N ALA A 374 21.21 -2.11 -11.72
CA ALA A 374 21.35 -3.42 -12.36
C ALA A 374 21.59 -3.28 -13.88
N ARG A 375 20.92 -2.32 -14.55
CA ARG A 375 21.19 -1.99 -15.96
C ARG A 375 22.61 -1.47 -16.18
N ALA A 376 23.10 -0.61 -15.28
CA ALA A 376 24.49 -0.15 -15.31
C ALA A 376 25.52 -1.29 -15.13
N GLN A 377 25.12 -2.40 -14.51
CA GLN A 377 25.91 -3.63 -14.37
C GLN A 377 25.73 -4.63 -15.54
N GLY A 378 24.95 -4.28 -16.57
CA GLY A 378 24.77 -5.07 -17.78
C GLY A 378 23.47 -5.89 -17.84
N ALA A 379 22.58 -5.81 -16.84
CA ALA A 379 21.28 -6.47 -16.91
C ALA A 379 20.34 -5.80 -17.92
N ARG A 380 19.63 -6.62 -18.71
CA ARG A 380 18.64 -6.15 -19.69
C ARG A 380 17.27 -5.94 -19.04
N ILE A 381 17.12 -4.89 -18.23
CA ILE A 381 15.83 -4.60 -17.58
C ILE A 381 14.99 -3.67 -18.46
N GLU A 382 13.87 -4.17 -18.99
CA GLU A 382 12.95 -3.43 -19.86
C GLU A 382 12.12 -2.40 -19.08
N ALA A 383 11.58 -2.78 -17.90
CA ALA A 383 10.59 -1.97 -17.21
C ALA A 383 10.49 -2.19 -15.70
N VAL A 384 9.82 -1.24 -15.04
CA VAL A 384 9.26 -1.37 -13.69
C VAL A 384 7.76 -1.08 -13.75
N THR A 385 6.94 -1.96 -13.19
CA THR A 385 5.48 -1.82 -13.17
C THR A 385 4.99 -1.27 -11.84
N ALA A 386 4.21 -0.19 -11.89
CA ALA A 386 3.45 0.27 -10.73
C ALA A 386 2.21 -0.61 -10.54
N TRP A 387 2.26 -1.52 -9.56
CA TRP A 387 1.12 -2.32 -9.13
C TRP A 387 0.70 -1.87 -7.72
N SER A 388 -0.58 -1.76 -7.37
CA SER A 388 -1.73 -1.72 -8.28
C SER A 388 -2.11 -0.28 -8.64
N LEU A 389 -2.58 -0.05 -9.87
CA LEU A 389 -3.09 1.26 -10.30
C LEU A 389 -4.32 1.70 -9.49
N LEU A 390 -5.25 0.78 -9.19
CA LEU A 390 -6.51 1.08 -8.49
C LEU A 390 -6.53 0.56 -7.05
N GLY A 391 -5.36 0.22 -6.50
CA GLY A 391 -5.26 -0.43 -5.20
C GLY A 391 -5.71 -1.89 -5.23
N ALA A 392 -5.88 -2.46 -4.05
CA ALA A 392 -6.15 -3.88 -3.89
C ALA A 392 -7.08 -4.11 -2.68
N TYR A 393 -7.99 -5.07 -2.77
CA TYR A 393 -8.90 -5.39 -1.67
C TYR A 393 -8.61 -6.77 -1.06
N ASP A 394 -8.51 -6.82 0.27
CA ASP A 394 -8.28 -8.01 1.11
C ASP A 394 -7.00 -8.81 0.78
N TRP A 395 -6.01 -8.18 0.15
CA TRP A 395 -4.71 -8.80 -0.14
C TRP A 395 -3.85 -8.97 1.12
N ASP A 396 -4.04 -8.13 2.15
CA ASP A 396 -3.57 -8.36 3.52
C ASP A 396 -4.00 -9.73 4.09
N ARG A 397 -5.06 -10.33 3.53
CA ARG A 397 -5.57 -11.67 3.85
C ARG A 397 -5.52 -12.62 2.65
N LEU A 398 -4.66 -12.36 1.68
CA LEU A 398 -4.48 -13.16 0.46
C LEU A 398 -5.80 -13.44 -0.30
N VAL A 399 -6.75 -12.51 -0.26
CA VAL A 399 -8.07 -12.64 -0.91
C VAL A 399 -8.81 -13.92 -0.47
N MET A 400 -8.62 -14.33 0.80
CA MET A 400 -9.31 -15.48 1.39
C MET A 400 -10.70 -15.15 1.95
N THR A 401 -10.94 -13.87 2.25
CA THR A 401 -12.17 -13.40 2.91
C THR A 401 -12.67 -12.12 2.25
N ASP A 402 -13.97 -11.86 2.38
CA ASP A 402 -14.60 -10.61 1.96
C ASP A 402 -14.72 -9.66 3.16
N ALA A 403 -13.59 -9.10 3.58
CA ALA A 403 -13.53 -8.20 4.73
C ALA A 403 -13.67 -6.73 4.31
N GLY A 404 -13.46 -6.42 3.03
CA GLY A 404 -13.58 -5.07 2.50
C GLY A 404 -12.39 -4.16 2.83
N HIS A 405 -11.27 -4.74 3.29
CA HIS A 405 -10.06 -3.99 3.55
C HIS A 405 -9.46 -3.49 2.24
N TYR A 406 -9.27 -2.18 2.12
CA TYR A 406 -8.74 -1.54 0.91
C TYR A 406 -7.33 -1.01 1.15
N GLU A 407 -6.38 -1.50 0.36
CA GLU A 407 -5.02 -0.97 0.25
C GLU A 407 -4.95 -0.02 -0.93
N CYS A 408 -4.53 1.22 -0.69
CA CYS A 408 -4.58 2.24 -1.72
C CYS A 408 -3.46 2.07 -2.77
N GLY A 409 -3.81 2.22 -4.04
CA GLY A 409 -2.87 2.22 -5.16
C GLY A 409 -2.48 3.62 -5.66
N VAL A 410 -2.07 3.67 -6.93
CA VAL A 410 -1.72 4.92 -7.64
C VAL A 410 -2.90 5.89 -7.69
N PHE A 411 -4.12 5.35 -7.76
CA PHE A 411 -5.35 6.07 -7.54
C PHE A 411 -6.08 5.53 -6.30
N ASP A 412 -6.63 6.45 -5.51
CA ASP A 412 -7.42 6.16 -4.33
C ASP A 412 -8.90 6.00 -4.70
N MET A 413 -9.47 4.86 -4.34
CA MET A 413 -10.84 4.49 -4.70
C MET A 413 -11.88 4.75 -3.61
N ARG A 414 -11.46 5.21 -2.41
CA ARG A 414 -12.38 5.44 -1.27
C ARG A 414 -13.48 6.47 -1.55
N THR A 415 -13.32 7.28 -2.59
CA THR A 415 -14.27 8.33 -2.97
C THR A 415 -15.30 7.88 -4.02
N GLY A 416 -15.24 6.61 -4.46
CA GLY A 416 -16.07 6.07 -5.54
C GLY A 416 -15.57 6.43 -6.94
N SER A 417 -14.78 7.49 -7.07
CA SER A 417 -14.03 7.86 -8.27
C SER A 417 -12.52 7.77 -8.02
N PRO A 418 -11.69 7.42 -9.01
CA PRO A 418 -10.24 7.36 -8.82
C PRO A 418 -9.64 8.75 -8.58
N ARG A 419 -9.02 8.95 -7.42
CA ARG A 419 -8.30 10.18 -7.07
C ARG A 419 -6.79 9.95 -7.14
N PRO A 420 -6.02 10.75 -7.90
CA PRO A 420 -4.58 10.55 -8.00
C PRO A 420 -3.90 10.74 -6.64
N THR A 421 -2.91 9.89 -6.34
CA THR A 421 -2.13 9.97 -5.10
C THR A 421 -0.72 10.52 -5.37
N ALA A 422 0.09 10.68 -4.32
CA ALA A 422 1.51 11.01 -4.43
C ALA A 422 2.26 10.08 -5.40
N MET A 423 1.82 8.82 -5.52
CA MET A 423 2.35 7.87 -6.50
C MET A 423 2.12 8.34 -7.93
N ALA A 424 0.94 8.85 -8.29
CA ALA A 424 0.68 9.33 -9.65
C ALA A 424 1.62 10.50 -10.03
N ALA A 425 1.92 11.38 -9.06
CA ALA A 425 2.89 12.46 -9.26
C ALA A 425 4.33 11.94 -9.41
N LEU A 426 4.74 10.98 -8.57
CA LEU A 426 6.04 10.31 -8.68
C LEU A 426 6.22 9.66 -10.05
N LEU A 427 5.25 8.86 -10.49
CA LEU A 427 5.29 8.15 -11.77
C LEU A 427 5.44 9.11 -12.96
N ARG A 428 4.66 10.19 -12.98
CA ARG A 428 4.78 11.23 -14.01
C ARG A 428 6.15 11.91 -14.00
N ALA A 429 6.73 12.15 -12.82
CA ALA A 429 8.05 12.74 -12.70
C ALA A 429 9.13 11.79 -13.26
N LEU A 430 9.06 10.49 -12.93
CA LEU A 430 9.99 9.48 -13.45
C LEU A 430 9.92 9.38 -14.98
N VAL A 431 8.72 9.37 -15.57
CA VAL A 431 8.54 9.36 -17.04
C VAL A 431 9.14 10.59 -17.71
N ARG A 432 9.10 11.75 -17.05
CA ARG A 432 9.66 13.01 -17.59
C ARG A 432 11.15 13.19 -17.32
N GLY A 433 11.75 12.36 -16.47
CA GLY A 433 13.10 12.58 -15.94
C GLY A 433 13.20 13.76 -14.96
N ASP A 434 12.06 14.18 -14.39
CA ASP A 434 11.97 15.28 -13.43
C ASP A 434 12.31 14.81 -12.01
N ARG A 435 12.74 15.74 -11.15
CA ARG A 435 12.89 15.46 -9.72
C ARG A 435 11.49 15.23 -9.10
N PRO A 436 11.26 14.12 -8.35
CA PRO A 436 9.98 13.88 -7.71
C PRO A 436 9.56 15.00 -6.75
N ARG A 437 8.25 15.25 -6.68
CA ARG A 437 7.67 16.05 -5.59
C ARG A 437 8.03 15.39 -4.25
N HIS A 438 8.35 16.20 -3.24
CA HIS A 438 8.79 15.72 -1.93
C HIS A 438 10.06 14.85 -1.94
N ALA A 439 10.97 15.02 -2.91
CA ALA A 439 12.22 14.24 -2.99
C ALA A 439 12.99 14.14 -1.65
N ALA A 440 13.05 15.21 -0.86
CA ALA A 440 13.69 15.20 0.46
C ALA A 440 13.07 14.19 1.44
N ILE A 441 11.76 13.92 1.33
CA ILE A 441 11.06 12.89 2.12
C ILE A 441 11.32 11.50 1.53
N LEU A 442 11.37 11.38 0.20
CA LEU A 442 11.53 10.11 -0.52
C LEU A 442 12.98 9.59 -0.53
N ASP A 443 13.96 10.45 -0.32
CA ASP A 443 15.38 10.07 -0.20
C ASP A 443 15.73 9.55 1.22
N MET A 444 14.80 9.66 2.18
CA MET A 444 14.94 9.06 3.50
C MET A 444 14.74 7.54 3.43
N PRO A 445 15.40 6.76 4.32
CA PRO A 445 15.16 5.33 4.43
C PRO A 445 13.69 5.01 4.75
N GLY A 446 13.18 3.91 4.19
CA GLY A 446 11.83 3.42 4.51
C GLY A 446 11.79 2.72 5.86
N TRP A 447 10.59 2.33 6.31
CA TRP A 447 10.45 1.61 7.58
C TRP A 447 11.22 0.27 7.59
N TRP A 448 11.43 -0.32 6.42
CA TRP A 448 12.19 -1.58 6.26
C TRP A 448 13.69 -1.43 6.52
N ASP A 449 14.22 -0.21 6.57
CA ASP A 449 15.60 0.06 6.94
C ASP A 449 15.74 0.37 8.45
N SER A 450 14.63 0.58 9.16
CA SER A 450 14.62 0.92 10.59
C SER A 450 14.71 -0.30 11.49
N ASP A 451 15.63 -0.33 12.46
CA ASP A 451 15.77 -1.45 13.40
C ASP A 451 14.54 -1.65 14.30
N ARG A 452 13.67 -0.63 14.43
CA ARG A 452 12.38 -0.73 15.14
C ARG A 452 11.42 -1.74 14.48
N ARG A 453 11.65 -2.11 13.22
CA ARG A 453 10.85 -3.09 12.46
C ARG A 453 11.00 -4.52 12.98
N LEU A 454 12.12 -4.81 13.63
CA LEU A 454 12.48 -6.17 14.00
C LEU A 454 11.55 -6.62 15.11
N TRP A 455 11.05 -7.86 15.00
CA TRP A 455 10.32 -8.49 16.10
C TRP A 455 11.14 -8.31 17.39
N PRO A 456 10.52 -7.95 18.53
CA PRO A 456 11.21 -7.93 19.82
C PRO A 456 11.63 -9.37 20.14
N CYS A 457 12.75 -9.79 19.58
CA CYS A 457 13.31 -11.09 19.83
C CYS A 457 13.82 -11.01 21.27
N ALA A 458 13.11 -11.66 22.19
CA ALA A 458 13.58 -11.84 23.55
C ALA A 458 14.87 -12.68 23.53
N SER A 459 16.01 -12.01 23.33
CA SER A 459 17.31 -12.45 23.81
C SER A 459 18.23 -11.24 23.93
N PRO A 460 18.93 -11.12 25.06
CA PRO A 460 19.81 -9.99 25.33
C PRO A 460 20.94 -10.00 24.29
N ALA A 461 21.29 -8.82 23.80
CA ALA A 461 22.60 -8.63 23.19
C ALA A 461 23.69 -9.22 24.11
N PRO A 462 24.78 -9.80 23.58
CA PRO A 462 25.92 -10.19 24.41
C PRO A 462 26.38 -8.99 25.27
N PRO A 463 26.78 -9.21 26.53
CA PRO A 463 27.11 -8.12 27.46
C PRO A 463 28.42 -7.44 27.04
N SER A 464 28.31 -6.55 26.08
CA SER A 464 29.36 -5.62 25.66
C SER A 464 28.74 -4.44 24.90
N CYS A 465 27.68 -3.87 25.46
CA CYS A 465 27.29 -2.48 25.20
C CYS A 465 26.44 -2.00 26.37
N PRO A 466 26.74 -0.84 27.00
CA PRO A 466 25.91 -0.31 28.06
C PRO A 466 24.51 -0.05 27.51
N ALA A 467 23.50 -0.68 28.11
CA ALA A 467 22.10 -0.38 27.86
C ALA A 467 21.83 1.06 28.32
N ALA A 468 21.88 2.00 27.39
CA ALA A 468 21.23 3.28 27.56
C ALA A 468 19.72 3.03 27.39
N VAL A 469 18.97 3.31 28.46
CA VAL A 469 17.54 3.57 28.36
C VAL A 469 17.43 4.76 27.41
N ALA A 470 17.04 4.51 26.17
CA ALA A 470 16.82 5.57 25.21
C ALA A 470 15.54 6.31 25.65
N GLU A 471 15.73 7.48 26.26
CA GLU A 471 14.74 8.55 26.20
C GLU A 471 14.30 8.76 24.74
N PRO A 472 13.07 9.23 24.48
CA PRO A 472 12.61 9.48 23.12
C PRO A 472 13.69 10.29 22.41
N ALA A 473 14.16 9.78 21.27
CA ALA A 473 15.14 10.45 20.44
C ALA A 473 14.50 11.72 19.86
N SER A 474 14.36 12.76 20.68
CA SER A 474 13.82 14.05 20.29
C SER A 474 14.87 14.97 19.67
N ASP A 475 16.17 14.63 19.74
CA ASP A 475 17.21 15.63 19.44
C ASP A 475 18.41 15.15 18.60
N LEU A 476 18.45 13.90 18.10
CA LEU A 476 19.60 13.39 17.32
C LEU A 476 19.19 12.46 16.16
N ALA A 477 18.58 13.03 15.12
CA ALA A 477 18.55 12.41 13.77
C ALA A 477 18.33 13.40 12.61
N CYS A 478 17.93 14.65 12.87
CA CYS A 478 17.84 15.67 11.80
C CYS A 478 19.21 16.29 11.42
N ALA A 479 20.26 16.10 12.22
CA ALA A 479 21.51 16.84 12.06
C ALA A 479 22.47 16.30 10.97
N GLN A 480 22.14 15.21 10.28
CA GLN A 480 23.03 14.56 9.29
C GLN A 480 22.42 14.27 7.93
N MET A 481 21.18 14.70 7.67
CA MET A 481 20.54 14.57 6.36
C MET A 481 19.97 15.94 5.96
N ASP A 482 20.07 16.31 4.67
CA ASP A 482 19.43 17.49 4.03
C ASP A 482 17.89 17.37 4.04
N ALA A 483 17.31 16.92 5.15
CA ALA A 483 15.91 16.57 5.28
C ALA A 483 15.09 17.82 5.61
N ARG A 484 14.37 18.34 4.61
CA ARG A 484 13.41 19.44 4.79
C ARG A 484 12.20 18.95 5.61
N PRO A 485 11.97 19.47 6.83
CA PRO A 485 10.93 18.96 7.72
C PRO A 485 9.52 19.43 7.33
N ILE A 486 8.50 18.73 7.83
CA ILE A 486 7.14 19.26 7.96
C ILE A 486 7.10 20.13 9.21
N LEU A 487 6.88 21.44 9.04
CA LEU A 487 6.77 22.37 10.15
C LEU A 487 5.34 22.36 10.70
N VAL A 488 5.17 21.96 11.95
CA VAL A 488 3.88 21.88 12.64
C VAL A 488 3.81 22.95 13.71
N THR A 489 2.77 23.80 13.69
CA THR A 489 2.54 24.80 14.75
C THR A 489 1.71 24.20 15.89
N GLY A 490 1.67 24.83 17.06
CA GLY A 490 0.75 24.44 18.14
C GLY A 490 1.23 23.28 19.02
N LYS A 491 2.52 23.31 19.43
CA LYS A 491 3.18 22.31 20.29
C LYS A 491 2.38 21.85 21.52
N SER A 492 1.63 22.74 22.15
CA SER A 492 0.83 22.44 23.35
C SER A 492 -0.57 21.88 23.06
N GLY A 493 -1.00 21.84 21.79
CA GLY A 493 -2.32 21.36 21.40
C GLY A 493 -2.37 19.85 21.13
N THR A 494 -3.56 19.25 21.29
CA THR A 494 -3.81 17.83 21.01
C THR A 494 -3.47 17.46 19.58
N LEU A 495 -3.85 18.29 18.61
CA LEU A 495 -3.60 18.05 17.19
C LEU A 495 -2.10 18.14 16.84
N GLY A 496 -1.39 19.18 17.30
CA GLY A 496 0.04 19.36 17.05
C GLY A 496 0.89 18.22 17.61
N ARG A 497 0.58 17.73 18.84
CA ARG A 497 1.25 16.55 19.41
C ARG A 497 0.98 15.27 18.61
N MET A 498 -0.26 15.07 18.16
CA MET A 498 -0.60 13.90 17.34
C MET A 498 0.11 13.93 15.97
N PHE A 499 0.22 15.10 15.34
CA PHE A 499 1.05 15.25 14.13
C PHE A 499 2.50 14.86 14.37
N ALA A 500 3.12 15.33 15.45
CA ALA A 500 4.50 14.96 15.78
C ALA A 500 4.65 13.45 15.99
N GLN A 501 3.74 12.83 16.76
CA GLN A 501 3.74 11.39 17.01
C GLN A 501 3.61 10.59 15.71
N LEU A 502 2.64 10.92 14.86
CA LEU A 502 2.41 10.19 13.62
C LEU A 502 3.47 10.48 12.56
N CYS A 503 4.08 11.67 12.55
CA CYS A 503 5.26 11.92 11.71
C CYS A 503 6.44 11.04 12.13
N ASP A 504 6.74 10.90 13.44
CA ASP A 504 7.78 9.98 13.92
C ASP A 504 7.48 8.53 13.51
N MET A 505 6.25 8.07 13.72
CA MET A 505 5.83 6.71 13.36
C MET A 505 5.92 6.45 11.85
N ARG A 506 5.68 7.46 11.02
CA ARG A 506 5.74 7.40 9.55
C ARG A 506 7.13 7.70 8.97
N GLY A 507 8.13 7.98 9.82
CA GLY A 507 9.46 8.37 9.36
C GLY A 507 9.43 9.66 8.52
N LEU A 508 8.53 10.59 8.84
CA LEU A 508 8.44 11.91 8.22
C LEU A 508 9.25 12.90 9.08
N PRO A 509 10.30 13.55 8.55
CA PRO A 509 11.00 14.60 9.26
C PRO A 509 10.03 15.73 9.63
N PHE A 510 10.02 16.16 10.89
CA PHE A 510 9.11 17.20 11.35
C PHE A 510 9.78 18.13 12.36
N ALA A 511 9.22 19.33 12.50
CA ALA A 511 9.57 20.29 13.55
C ALA A 511 8.28 20.81 14.19
N LEU A 512 8.11 20.58 15.50
CA LEU A 512 6.94 21.03 16.25
C LEU A 512 7.26 22.33 17.01
N THR A 513 6.56 23.41 16.67
CA THR A 513 6.83 24.76 17.17
C THR A 513 5.77 25.29 18.12
N ASP A 514 6.21 26.13 19.04
CA ASP A 514 5.35 26.97 19.88
C ASP A 514 5.44 28.44 19.46
N ARG A 515 4.71 29.30 20.18
CA ARG A 515 4.65 30.75 19.91
C ARG A 515 5.98 31.48 20.10
N GLN A 516 6.95 30.92 20.83
CA GLN A 516 8.25 31.56 21.04
C GLN A 516 9.14 31.38 19.82
N VAL A 517 9.02 30.24 19.15
CA VAL A 517 9.76 29.93 17.92
C VAL A 517 9.03 30.49 16.69
N LEU A 518 7.71 30.37 16.63
CA LEU A 518 6.88 30.80 15.51
C LEU A 518 5.60 31.47 16.01
N ALA A 519 5.64 32.80 16.11
CA ALA A 519 4.48 33.62 16.43
C ALA A 519 3.67 33.86 15.15
N ILE A 520 2.65 33.04 14.90
CA ILE A 520 1.92 33.06 13.61
C ILE A 520 1.25 34.41 13.28
N HIS A 521 0.92 35.23 14.28
CA HIS A 521 0.32 36.55 14.10
C HIS A 521 1.34 37.61 13.65
N ASP A 522 2.65 37.32 13.75
CA ASP A 522 3.73 38.20 13.33
C ASP A 522 4.35 37.69 12.02
N ALA A 523 4.18 38.47 10.94
CA ALA A 523 4.67 38.11 9.61
C ALA A 523 6.20 37.99 9.54
N ASP A 524 6.95 38.78 10.33
CA ASP A 524 8.41 38.72 10.36
C ASP A 524 8.89 37.45 11.08
N SER A 525 8.22 37.07 12.18
CA SER A 525 8.44 35.79 12.86
C SER A 525 8.19 34.60 11.93
N VAL A 526 7.09 34.64 11.16
CA VAL A 526 6.77 33.62 10.15
C VAL A 526 7.87 33.52 9.10
N ALA A 527 8.27 34.63 8.50
CA ALA A 527 9.32 34.64 7.47
C ALA A 527 10.64 34.07 8.01
N ALA A 528 11.07 34.53 9.19
CA ALA A 528 12.31 34.06 9.82
C ALA A 528 12.29 32.56 10.10
N ALA A 529 11.18 32.01 10.60
CA ALA A 529 11.05 30.58 10.85
C ALA A 529 11.09 29.77 9.55
N LEU A 530 10.39 30.19 8.50
CA LEU A 530 10.40 29.47 7.22
C LEU A 530 11.79 29.50 6.55
N ASP A 531 12.52 30.59 6.68
CA ASP A 531 13.89 30.71 6.16
C ASP A 531 14.89 29.89 6.99
N GLN A 532 14.66 29.74 8.29
CA GLN A 532 15.49 28.91 9.17
C GLN A 532 15.28 27.40 8.95
N PHE A 533 14.01 26.96 8.87
CA PHE A 533 13.67 25.53 8.79
C PHE A 533 13.64 25.00 7.36
N GLU A 534 13.51 25.86 6.36
CA GLU A 534 13.31 25.51 4.94
C GLU A 534 12.30 24.36 4.73
N PRO A 535 11.10 24.41 5.33
CA PRO A 535 10.26 23.22 5.45
C PRO A 535 9.72 22.74 4.10
N ALA A 536 9.46 21.44 4.00
CA ALA A 536 8.80 20.83 2.85
C ALA A 536 7.30 21.17 2.80
N ALA A 537 6.69 21.38 3.98
CA ALA A 537 5.29 21.77 4.15
C ALA A 537 5.09 22.41 5.53
N VAL A 538 4.02 23.19 5.68
CA VAL A 538 3.58 23.79 6.95
C VAL A 538 2.18 23.29 7.28
N ILE A 539 2.00 22.79 8.51
CA ILE A 539 0.71 22.38 9.06
C ILE A 539 0.38 23.29 10.24
N ASN A 540 -0.61 24.16 10.07
CA ASN A 540 -1.04 25.06 11.12
C ASN A 540 -2.11 24.42 12.02
N THR A 541 -1.70 23.93 13.19
CA THR A 541 -2.64 23.46 14.23
C THR A 541 -2.79 24.44 15.40
N ALA A 542 -2.22 25.64 15.29
CA ALA A 542 -2.36 26.70 16.27
C ALA A 542 -3.64 27.52 16.04
N GLY A 543 -4.23 27.99 17.12
CA GLY A 543 -5.46 28.79 17.13
C GLY A 543 -6.14 28.73 18.50
N LEU A 544 -7.14 29.59 18.69
CA LEU A 544 -8.04 29.53 19.85
C LEU A 544 -9.19 28.56 19.52
N VAL A 545 -9.25 27.43 20.23
CA VAL A 545 -10.24 26.35 20.01
C VAL A 545 -11.38 26.33 21.04
N ASP A 546 -11.22 27.05 22.14
CA ASP A 546 -12.24 27.17 23.18
C ASP A 546 -13.33 28.15 22.69
N ILE A 547 -14.51 27.60 22.38
CA ILE A 547 -15.64 28.32 21.77
C ILE A 547 -16.17 29.40 22.73
N ASP A 548 -16.29 29.09 24.02
CA ASP A 548 -16.86 30.01 25.00
C ASP A 548 -15.86 31.13 25.31
N ARG A 549 -14.56 30.81 25.37
CA ARG A 549 -13.51 31.83 25.47
C ARG A 549 -13.42 32.71 24.23
N ALA A 550 -13.63 32.17 23.03
CA ALA A 550 -13.68 32.96 21.81
C ALA A 550 -14.83 33.97 21.82
N GLU A 551 -15.97 33.63 22.41
CA GLU A 551 -17.09 34.56 22.59
C GLU A 551 -16.76 35.68 23.58
N ALA A 552 -16.00 35.37 24.64
CA ALA A 552 -15.56 36.35 25.63
C ALA A 552 -14.40 37.24 25.15
N GLU A 553 -13.52 36.72 24.29
CA GLU A 553 -12.31 37.41 23.79
C GLU A 553 -12.25 37.43 22.23
N PRO A 554 -13.14 38.17 21.53
CA PRO A 554 -13.19 38.17 20.07
C PRO A 554 -11.90 38.62 19.39
N ASP A 555 -11.26 39.70 19.86
CA ASP A 555 -10.04 40.22 19.24
C ASP A 555 -8.90 39.19 19.28
N LEU A 556 -8.75 38.48 20.40
CA LEU A 556 -7.78 37.40 20.53
C LEU A 556 -8.13 36.24 19.58
N CYS A 557 -9.42 35.91 19.47
CA CYS A 557 -9.91 34.87 18.57
C CYS A 557 -9.55 35.19 17.11
N PHE A 558 -9.84 36.40 16.64
CA PHE A 558 -9.56 36.82 15.26
C PHE A 558 -8.06 36.93 14.98
N ALA A 559 -7.27 37.47 15.89
CA ALA A 559 -5.81 37.50 15.73
C ALA A 559 -5.21 36.08 15.62
N ALA A 560 -5.68 35.14 16.46
CA ALA A 560 -5.17 33.77 16.46
C ALA A 560 -5.70 32.92 15.29
N ASN A 561 -6.98 33.05 14.94
CA ASN A 561 -7.66 32.17 14.00
C ASN A 561 -7.74 32.72 12.57
N VAL A 562 -7.60 34.04 12.35
CA VAL A 562 -7.68 34.66 11.02
C VAL A 562 -6.33 35.21 10.58
N GLU A 563 -5.76 36.15 11.35
CA GLU A 563 -4.51 36.83 10.97
C GLU A 563 -3.33 35.84 10.92
N GLY A 564 -3.23 34.96 11.91
CA GLY A 564 -2.20 33.93 11.98
C GLY A 564 -2.15 33.01 10.75
N PRO A 565 -3.24 32.30 10.41
CA PRO A 565 -3.30 31.48 9.20
C PRO A 565 -3.09 32.29 7.91
N ALA A 566 -3.57 33.53 7.82
CA ALA A 566 -3.37 34.39 6.64
C ALA A 566 -1.89 34.74 6.40
N ASN A 567 -1.13 35.01 7.47
CA ASN A 567 0.32 35.24 7.40
C ASN A 567 1.06 33.99 6.91
N LEU A 568 0.74 32.82 7.48
CA LEU A 568 1.32 31.55 7.05
C LEU A 568 0.99 31.24 5.58
N ALA A 569 -0.27 31.42 5.17
CA ALA A 569 -0.71 31.20 3.79
C ALA A 569 0.08 32.04 2.79
N ARG A 570 0.28 33.33 3.10
CA ARG A 570 1.06 34.26 2.27
C ARG A 570 2.52 33.81 2.16
N ALA A 571 3.16 33.55 3.30
CA ALA A 571 4.57 33.19 3.34
C ALA A 571 4.85 31.83 2.67
N CYS A 572 3.92 30.87 2.79
CA CYS A 572 4.02 29.56 2.14
C CYS A 572 3.87 29.69 0.62
N ARG A 573 2.86 30.44 0.14
CA ARG A 573 2.67 30.69 -1.30
C ARG A 573 3.90 31.33 -1.93
N ASP A 574 4.43 32.38 -1.29
CA ASP A 574 5.58 33.13 -1.83
C ASP A 574 6.85 32.25 -1.94
N ARG A 575 6.91 31.12 -1.22
CA ARG A 575 8.01 30.14 -1.22
C ARG A 575 7.67 28.81 -1.91
N GLY A 576 6.44 28.65 -2.44
CA GLY A 576 5.98 27.38 -3.02
C GLY A 576 5.95 26.22 -2.01
N ILE A 577 5.66 26.51 -0.74
CA ILE A 577 5.58 25.52 0.35
C ILE A 577 4.12 25.07 0.50
N GLY A 578 3.89 23.75 0.59
CA GLY A 578 2.54 23.22 0.85
C GLY A 578 2.01 23.67 2.20
N PHE A 579 0.76 24.14 2.26
CA PHE A 579 0.16 24.71 3.47
C PHE A 579 -1.14 24.02 3.82
N VAL A 580 -1.26 23.55 5.07
CA VAL A 580 -2.48 22.98 5.63
C VAL A 580 -2.94 23.81 6.83
N THR A 581 -4.23 24.09 6.92
CA THR A 581 -4.83 24.65 8.14
C THR A 581 -6.20 24.05 8.44
N PHE A 582 -6.70 24.26 9.65
CA PHE A 582 -7.90 23.62 10.17
C PHE A 582 -9.02 24.63 10.45
N SER A 583 -10.19 24.28 9.95
CA SER A 583 -11.47 24.91 10.23
C SER A 583 -12.35 23.98 11.08
N SER A 584 -13.63 24.32 11.25
CA SER A 584 -14.56 23.64 12.15
C SER A 584 -15.93 23.49 11.53
N ASP A 585 -16.68 22.49 11.99
CA ASP A 585 -18.13 22.38 11.82
C ASP A 585 -18.94 23.59 12.32
N GLN A 586 -18.39 24.40 13.22
CA GLN A 586 -18.99 25.63 13.75
C GLN A 586 -19.14 26.75 12.70
N VAL A 587 -18.66 26.56 11.47
CA VAL A 587 -18.93 27.48 10.36
C VAL A 587 -20.39 27.40 9.86
N PHE A 588 -21.17 26.42 10.32
CA PHE A 588 -22.56 26.21 9.95
C PHE A 588 -23.54 26.57 11.09
N ASP A 589 -24.80 26.88 10.75
CA ASP A 589 -25.85 27.24 11.73
C ASP A 589 -26.63 26.03 12.26
N GLY A 590 -26.55 24.91 11.56
CA GLY A 590 -27.29 23.69 11.88
C GLY A 590 -28.76 23.67 11.46
N ALA A 591 -29.19 24.56 10.56
CA ALA A 591 -30.55 24.60 10.05
C ALA A 591 -30.83 23.63 8.89
N LYS A 592 -29.80 23.01 8.28
CA LYS A 592 -29.93 22.15 7.08
C LYS A 592 -30.79 20.90 7.29
N GLY A 593 -30.83 20.34 8.51
CA GLY A 593 -31.55 19.09 8.82
C GLY A 593 -30.92 17.82 8.23
N SER A 594 -29.74 17.94 7.61
CA SER A 594 -28.89 16.84 7.18
C SER A 594 -27.42 17.27 7.30
N ALA A 595 -26.48 16.32 7.17
CA ALA A 595 -25.06 16.64 7.28
C ALA A 595 -24.60 17.64 6.21
N TYR A 596 -23.72 18.57 6.58
CA TYR A 596 -23.14 19.58 5.70
C TYR A 596 -22.05 19.00 4.81
N LEU A 597 -22.04 19.43 3.55
CA LEU A 597 -21.05 19.14 2.52
C LEU A 597 -20.12 20.36 2.34
N GLU A 598 -18.97 20.17 1.72
CA GLU A 598 -17.95 21.21 1.51
C GLU A 598 -18.53 22.45 0.80
N GLY A 599 -19.40 22.24 -0.20
CA GLY A 599 -20.04 23.28 -0.99
C GLY A 599 -21.21 24.02 -0.33
N ASP A 600 -21.65 23.61 0.87
CA ASP A 600 -22.72 24.33 1.57
C ASP A 600 -22.23 25.71 2.06
N PRO A 601 -23.12 26.74 2.05
CA PRO A 601 -22.75 28.07 2.52
C PRO A 601 -22.50 28.06 4.03
N THR A 602 -21.50 28.83 4.47
CA THR A 602 -21.22 29.06 5.89
C THR A 602 -22.20 30.08 6.48
N SER A 603 -22.65 29.84 7.70
CA SER A 603 -23.61 30.66 8.46
C SER A 603 -23.32 30.51 9.98
N PRO A 604 -22.16 30.95 10.47
CA PRO A 604 -21.75 30.68 11.86
C PRO A 604 -22.56 31.47 12.90
N LEU A 605 -22.96 30.80 13.98
CA LEU A 605 -23.73 31.42 15.09
C LEU A 605 -22.84 32.14 16.12
N ASN A 606 -21.65 31.61 16.40
CA ASN A 606 -20.74 32.13 17.44
C ASN A 606 -19.46 32.75 16.87
N THR A 607 -18.70 33.42 17.74
CA THR A 607 -17.45 34.13 17.39
C THR A 607 -16.37 33.18 16.87
N TYR A 608 -16.25 31.99 17.46
CA TYR A 608 -15.31 30.97 16.99
C TYR A 608 -15.63 30.54 15.55
N GLY A 609 -16.89 30.21 15.25
CA GLY A 609 -17.36 29.88 13.90
C GLY A 609 -17.12 31.00 12.89
N ARG A 610 -17.42 32.26 13.28
CA ARG A 610 -17.14 33.45 12.45
C ARG A 610 -15.64 33.56 12.12
N SER A 611 -14.77 33.38 13.12
CA SER A 611 -13.32 33.42 12.91
C SER A 611 -12.85 32.34 11.94
N LYS A 612 -13.40 31.12 12.02
CA LYS A 612 -13.03 30.01 11.13
C LYS A 612 -13.52 30.21 9.70
N ALA A 613 -14.76 30.66 9.51
CA ALA A 613 -15.29 30.99 8.18
C ALA A 613 -14.49 32.11 7.50
N GLU A 614 -14.11 33.14 8.26
CA GLU A 614 -13.28 34.23 7.74
C GLU A 614 -11.84 33.78 7.42
N ALA A 615 -11.29 32.85 8.22
CA ALA A 615 -9.99 32.25 7.96
C ALA A 615 -9.98 31.41 6.67
N GLU A 616 -11.02 30.59 6.44
CA GLU A 616 -11.19 29.83 5.20
C GLU A 616 -11.12 30.75 3.98
N ARG A 617 -11.90 31.84 4.01
CA ARG A 617 -11.94 32.84 2.94
C ARG A 617 -10.58 33.51 2.75
N CYS A 618 -9.99 34.06 3.81
CA CYS A 618 -8.72 34.78 3.72
C CYS A 618 -7.58 33.88 3.23
N VAL A 619 -7.47 32.65 3.74
CA VAL A 619 -6.40 31.72 3.36
C VAL A 619 -6.51 31.35 1.88
N LEU A 620 -7.71 31.01 1.39
CA LEU A 620 -7.91 30.60 0.01
C LEU A 620 -7.81 31.77 -0.99
N ASP A 621 -8.23 32.98 -0.59
CA ASP A 621 -8.03 34.20 -1.39
C ASP A 621 -6.52 34.50 -1.55
N ILE A 622 -5.71 34.24 -0.52
CA ILE A 622 -4.27 34.48 -0.53
C ILE A 622 -3.53 33.37 -1.28
N ASN A 623 -3.81 32.10 -0.94
CA ASN A 623 -3.16 30.91 -1.44
C ASN A 623 -4.20 29.85 -1.86
N PRO A 624 -4.64 29.85 -3.14
CA PRO A 624 -5.60 28.88 -3.66
C PRO A 624 -5.12 27.41 -3.60
N GLU A 625 -3.82 27.17 -3.46
CA GLU A 625 -3.23 25.83 -3.34
C GLU A 625 -3.22 25.32 -1.88
N ALA A 626 -3.65 26.13 -0.91
CA ALA A 626 -3.73 25.70 0.48
C ALA A 626 -4.82 24.63 0.68
N LEU A 627 -4.56 23.69 1.58
CA LEU A 627 -5.54 22.70 2.03
C LEU A 627 -6.18 23.17 3.34
N VAL A 628 -7.50 23.31 3.35
CA VAL A 628 -8.26 23.69 4.54
C VAL A 628 -9.13 22.51 4.98
N ILE A 629 -8.83 21.94 6.15
CA ILE A 629 -9.57 20.80 6.69
C ILE A 629 -10.67 21.31 7.62
N ARG A 630 -11.94 21.17 7.21
CA ARG A 630 -13.06 21.27 8.14
C ARG A 630 -13.21 19.93 8.86
N THR A 631 -13.21 19.99 10.17
CA THR A 631 -13.35 18.83 11.04
C THR A 631 -14.37 19.14 12.13
N ALA A 632 -14.85 18.10 12.80
CA ALA A 632 -15.82 18.20 13.87
C ALA A 632 -15.20 17.82 15.23
N ALA A 633 -16.05 17.74 16.26
CA ALA A 633 -15.67 17.49 17.64
C ALA A 633 -14.65 16.35 17.81
N PHE A 634 -13.44 16.69 18.26
CA PHE A 634 -12.35 15.71 18.42
C PHE A 634 -12.62 14.69 19.52
N PHE A 635 -12.09 13.48 19.33
CA PHE A 635 -11.77 12.57 20.42
C PHE A 635 -10.43 11.87 20.20
N SER A 636 -9.67 11.72 21.28
CA SER A 636 -8.31 11.21 21.27
C SER A 636 -7.98 10.56 22.62
N PRO A 637 -7.21 9.46 22.65
CA PRO A 637 -6.77 8.86 23.91
C PRO A 637 -5.68 9.69 24.62
N HIS A 638 -5.14 10.72 23.96
CA HIS A 638 -4.03 11.54 24.48
C HIS A 638 -4.47 12.92 25.01
N ASP A 639 -5.78 13.14 25.14
CA ASP A 639 -6.36 14.38 25.65
C ASP A 639 -7.27 14.08 26.84
N VAL A 640 -6.74 14.29 28.04
CA VAL A 640 -7.43 14.00 29.31
C VAL A 640 -8.65 14.88 29.54
N HIS A 641 -8.75 16.02 28.85
CA HIS A 641 -9.88 16.93 28.95
C HIS A 641 -10.95 16.62 27.88
N ASN A 642 -10.74 15.60 27.06
CA ASN A 642 -11.67 15.21 26.01
C ASN A 642 -12.96 14.57 26.57
N PHE A 643 -14.09 14.86 25.93
CA PHE A 643 -15.40 14.30 26.29
C PHE A 643 -15.39 12.76 26.35
N ALA A 644 -14.75 12.08 25.39
CA ALA A 644 -14.72 10.62 25.35
C ALA A 644 -13.95 10.03 26.54
N VAL A 645 -12.84 10.65 26.93
CA VAL A 645 -12.07 10.27 28.11
C VAL A 645 -12.89 10.45 29.38
N HIS A 646 -13.51 11.63 29.56
CA HIS A 646 -14.40 11.90 30.68
C HIS A 646 -15.56 10.90 30.75
N ALA A 647 -16.17 10.55 29.61
CA ALA A 647 -17.26 9.59 29.55
C ALA A 647 -16.80 8.21 30.02
N VAL A 648 -15.69 7.69 29.48
CA VAL A 648 -15.13 6.40 29.89
C VAL A 648 -14.81 6.38 31.39
N GLU A 649 -14.14 7.41 31.90
CA GLU A 649 -13.72 7.46 33.32
C GLU A 649 -14.90 7.56 34.28
N SER A 650 -15.90 8.37 33.96
CA SER A 650 -17.10 8.49 34.78
C SER A 650 -17.92 7.21 34.79
N LEU A 651 -18.13 6.58 33.63
CA LEU A 651 -18.85 5.31 33.52
C LEU A 651 -18.12 4.16 34.20
N ARG A 652 -16.78 4.08 34.08
CA ARG A 652 -15.95 3.10 34.82
C ARG A 652 -16.07 3.25 36.33
N ALA A 653 -16.26 4.48 36.80
CA ALA A 653 -16.48 4.77 38.22
C ALA A 653 -17.95 4.62 38.66
N GLY A 654 -18.84 4.14 37.78
CA GLY A 654 -20.28 4.00 38.06
C GLY A 654 -21.01 5.33 38.21
N ARG A 655 -20.46 6.43 37.69
CA ARG A 655 -21.09 7.76 37.70
C ARG A 655 -21.82 8.01 36.39
N SER A 656 -22.92 8.75 36.47
CA SER A 656 -23.67 9.17 35.28
C SER A 656 -22.91 10.22 34.47
N VAL A 657 -23.12 10.22 33.16
CA VAL A 657 -22.56 11.20 32.21
C VAL A 657 -23.71 11.96 31.55
N THR A 658 -23.82 13.25 31.85
CA THR A 658 -24.81 14.12 31.22
C THR A 658 -24.34 14.52 29.82
N ALA A 659 -25.20 14.35 28.81
CA ALA A 659 -24.87 14.64 27.42
C ALA A 659 -26.10 15.11 26.63
N ALA A 660 -25.89 16.08 25.72
CA ALA A 660 -26.98 16.62 24.91
C ALA A 660 -27.58 15.58 23.95
N GLN A 661 -28.91 15.51 23.87
CA GLN A 661 -29.62 14.58 22.99
C GLN A 661 -30.09 15.20 21.66
N ASP A 662 -30.18 16.53 21.63
CA ASP A 662 -30.67 17.40 20.54
C ASP A 662 -29.54 18.20 19.86
N ASN A 663 -28.28 18.00 20.28
CA ASN A 663 -27.10 18.56 19.63
C ASN A 663 -26.31 17.48 18.87
N PHE A 664 -26.26 17.59 17.54
CA PHE A 664 -25.69 16.59 16.64
C PHE A 664 -24.34 17.03 16.04
N VAL A 665 -23.39 16.10 16.03
CA VAL A 665 -22.01 16.28 15.56
C VAL A 665 -21.53 15.04 14.80
N SER A 666 -20.32 15.14 14.23
CA SER A 666 -19.57 14.00 13.68
C SER A 666 -18.29 13.77 14.49
N PRO A 667 -18.32 13.00 15.59
CA PRO A 667 -17.17 12.86 16.49
C PRO A 667 -15.94 12.37 15.73
N THR A 668 -14.86 13.14 15.69
CA THR A 668 -13.71 12.90 14.81
C THR A 668 -12.52 12.33 15.57
N TYR A 669 -12.09 11.12 15.18
CA TYR A 669 -10.95 10.46 15.81
C TYR A 669 -9.63 11.09 15.33
N VAL A 670 -8.89 11.71 16.26
CA VAL A 670 -7.73 12.56 15.91
C VAL A 670 -6.63 11.78 15.17
N PRO A 671 -6.27 10.53 15.52
CA PRO A 671 -5.28 9.76 14.76
C PRO A 671 -5.66 9.54 13.29
N ASP A 672 -6.94 9.26 12.99
CA ASP A 672 -7.40 9.08 11.61
C ASP A 672 -7.39 10.41 10.85
N LEU A 673 -7.83 11.49 11.49
CA LEU A 673 -7.79 12.85 10.94
C LEU A 673 -6.37 13.24 10.53
N VAL A 674 -5.38 13.00 11.40
CA VAL A 674 -3.98 13.34 11.14
C VAL A 674 -3.41 12.49 10.01
N ASN A 675 -3.65 11.18 10.00
CA ASN A 675 -3.19 10.32 8.91
C ASN A 675 -3.78 10.71 7.56
N ALA A 676 -5.09 10.95 7.50
CA ALA A 676 -5.76 11.41 6.28
C ALA A 676 -5.24 12.78 5.84
N THR A 677 -4.99 13.70 6.78
CA THR A 677 -4.43 15.02 6.45
C THR A 677 -3.03 14.93 5.85
N LEU A 678 -2.16 14.08 6.43
CA LEU A 678 -0.81 13.84 5.90
C LEU A 678 -0.87 13.23 4.50
N ASP A 679 -1.78 12.29 4.27
CA ASP A 679 -1.96 11.67 2.94
C ASP A 679 -2.43 12.69 1.90
N LEU A 680 -3.42 13.52 2.22
CA LEU A 680 -3.92 14.56 1.31
C LEU A 680 -2.86 15.64 1.04
N LEU A 681 -2.05 16.00 2.04
CA LEU A 681 -0.90 16.90 1.87
C LEU A 681 0.12 16.33 0.87
N LEU A 682 0.48 15.06 1.03
CA LEU A 682 1.44 14.39 0.15
C LEU A 682 0.89 14.16 -1.27
N ASP A 683 -0.42 13.90 -1.37
CA ASP A 683 -1.14 13.80 -2.65
C ASP A 683 -1.22 15.17 -3.36
N GLY A 684 -1.00 16.27 -2.62
CA GLY A 684 -1.01 17.63 -3.14
C GLY A 684 -2.40 18.23 -3.29
N GLU A 685 -3.34 17.80 -2.46
CA GLU A 685 -4.70 18.29 -2.41
C GLU A 685 -4.76 19.75 -1.95
N SER A 686 -5.81 20.45 -2.39
CA SER A 686 -6.05 21.87 -2.10
C SER A 686 -7.54 22.17 -1.99
N GLY A 687 -7.86 23.35 -1.46
CA GLY A 687 -9.23 23.77 -1.18
C GLY A 687 -9.76 23.22 0.14
N ILE A 688 -11.08 23.30 0.31
CA ILE A 688 -11.76 22.82 1.52
C ILE A 688 -12.02 21.32 1.40
N ARG A 689 -11.73 20.58 2.48
CA ARG A 689 -12.09 19.15 2.62
C ARG A 689 -12.71 18.90 3.99
N HIS A 690 -13.80 18.14 4.03
CA HIS A 690 -14.37 17.64 5.27
C HIS A 690 -13.66 16.35 5.67
N LEU A 691 -13.00 16.36 6.83
CA LEU A 691 -12.47 15.15 7.46
C LEU A 691 -13.14 14.98 8.81
N ALA A 692 -14.14 14.12 8.85
CA ALA A 692 -14.82 13.69 10.06
C ALA A 692 -15.15 12.20 9.98
N THR A 693 -15.25 11.55 11.15
CA THR A 693 -15.79 10.19 11.23
C THR A 693 -17.21 10.21 10.65
N PRO A 694 -17.56 9.28 9.75
CA PRO A 694 -18.87 9.28 9.11
C PRO A 694 -19.96 9.02 10.14
N GLY A 695 -21.03 9.81 10.06
CA GLY A 695 -22.21 9.67 10.89
C GLY A 695 -22.67 10.99 11.48
N ARG A 696 -23.94 10.99 11.88
CA ARG A 696 -24.62 12.08 12.57
C ARG A 696 -25.08 11.55 13.92
N LEU A 697 -24.42 11.95 14.99
CA LEU A 697 -24.66 11.45 16.34
C LEU A 697 -24.95 12.60 17.28
N SER A 698 -25.89 12.42 18.21
CA SER A 698 -25.95 13.31 19.36
C SER A 698 -24.82 12.99 20.34
N TRP A 699 -24.44 13.94 21.19
CA TRP A 699 -23.47 13.69 22.26
C TRP A 699 -23.88 12.53 23.18
N ALA A 700 -25.19 12.41 23.47
CA ALA A 700 -25.72 11.28 24.24
C ALA A 700 -25.60 9.94 23.50
N GLU A 701 -25.81 9.92 22.18
CA GLU A 701 -25.58 8.70 21.39
C GLU A 701 -24.10 8.33 21.36
N PHE A 702 -23.21 9.30 21.17
CA PHE A 702 -21.77 9.07 21.18
C PHE A 702 -21.29 8.49 22.53
N ALA A 703 -21.74 9.06 23.65
CA ALA A 703 -21.44 8.53 24.99
C ALA A 703 -21.96 7.10 25.18
N ARG A 704 -23.17 6.78 24.67
CA ARG A 704 -23.72 5.41 24.74
C ARG A 704 -22.89 4.42 23.91
N ARG A 705 -22.44 4.81 22.70
CA ARG A 705 -21.57 3.96 21.88
C ARG A 705 -20.23 3.69 22.57
N ILE A 706 -19.63 4.70 23.20
CA ILE A 706 -18.44 4.54 24.02
C ILE A 706 -18.70 3.55 25.17
N ALA A 707 -19.83 3.71 25.89
CA ALA A 707 -20.20 2.81 26.98
C ALA A 707 -20.29 1.36 26.49
N THR A 708 -21.01 1.13 25.39
CA THR A 708 -21.14 -0.20 24.77
C THR A 708 -19.79 -0.77 24.34
N GLY A 709 -18.95 0.00 23.64
CA GLY A 709 -17.63 -0.44 23.20
C GLY A 709 -16.69 -0.78 24.35
N ALA A 710 -16.82 -0.08 25.49
CA ALA A 710 -16.03 -0.32 26.68
C ALA A 710 -16.58 -1.44 27.59
N GLY A 711 -17.73 -2.05 27.24
CA GLY A 711 -18.41 -3.03 28.09
C GLY A 711 -18.98 -2.43 29.39
N LEU A 712 -19.33 -1.15 29.37
CA LEU A 712 -19.90 -0.39 30.49
C LEU A 712 -21.41 -0.19 30.30
N ASP A 713 -22.13 0.18 31.38
CA ASP A 713 -23.58 0.36 31.35
C ASP A 713 -23.99 1.64 30.59
N PRO A 714 -24.63 1.55 29.41
CA PRO A 714 -25.09 2.72 28.66
C PRO A 714 -26.26 3.44 29.35
N ALA A 715 -26.94 2.83 30.34
CA ALA A 715 -28.03 3.46 31.09
C ALA A 715 -27.54 4.56 32.04
N LEU A 716 -26.23 4.63 32.32
CA LEU A 716 -25.62 5.71 33.08
C LEU A 716 -25.43 7.00 32.26
N VAL A 717 -25.69 6.99 30.95
CA VAL A 717 -25.73 8.21 30.13
C VAL A 717 -27.07 8.91 30.36
N ASP A 718 -27.01 10.12 30.91
CA ASP A 718 -28.17 10.97 31.21
C ASP A 718 -28.39 11.97 30.06
N PRO A 719 -29.37 11.73 29.17
CA PRO A 719 -29.62 12.60 28.03
C PRO A 719 -30.39 13.86 28.47
N VAL A 720 -29.89 15.02 28.07
CA VAL A 720 -30.52 16.32 28.38
C VAL A 720 -30.68 17.19 27.13
N GLU A 721 -31.56 18.18 27.18
CA GLU A 721 -31.65 19.22 26.15
C GLU A 721 -30.41 20.13 26.21
N ALA A 722 -29.82 20.48 25.07
CA ALA A 722 -28.60 21.28 24.99
C ALA A 722 -28.75 22.64 25.70
N ALA A 723 -29.95 23.25 25.63
CA ALA A 723 -30.26 24.49 26.33
C ALA A 723 -30.07 24.39 27.86
N SER A 724 -30.26 23.20 28.46
CA SER A 724 -30.08 22.99 29.89
C SER A 724 -28.62 23.01 30.35
N LEU A 725 -27.68 22.87 29.40
CA LEU A 725 -26.24 22.95 29.68
C LEU A 725 -25.76 24.39 29.93
N ASN A 726 -26.60 25.40 29.62
CA ASN A 726 -26.32 26.83 29.84
C ASN A 726 -24.93 27.28 29.34
N LEU A 727 -24.54 26.80 28.17
CA LEU A 727 -23.23 27.12 27.60
C LEU A 727 -23.19 28.60 27.13
N PRO A 728 -22.09 29.34 27.39
CA PRO A 728 -21.99 30.76 27.05
C PRO A 728 -22.17 31.10 25.57
N ALA A 729 -21.54 30.35 24.67
CA ALA A 729 -21.64 30.56 23.24
C ALA A 729 -22.74 29.69 22.62
N GLU A 730 -23.53 30.30 21.72
CA GLU A 730 -24.54 29.60 20.94
C GLU A 730 -23.88 28.56 20.02
N ARG A 731 -24.35 27.31 20.07
CA ARG A 731 -23.83 26.20 19.25
C ARG A 731 -24.90 25.74 18.26
N PRO A 732 -24.52 25.43 17.01
CA PRO A 732 -25.46 24.88 16.03
C PRO A 732 -26.08 23.58 16.55
N ALA A 733 -27.39 23.44 16.42
CA ALA A 733 -28.10 22.24 16.87
C ALA A 733 -27.66 20.98 16.11
N ASP A 734 -27.23 21.13 14.84
CA ASP A 734 -26.77 20.02 14.02
C ASP A 734 -25.60 20.46 13.13
N ALA A 735 -24.37 20.11 13.49
CA ALA A 735 -23.17 20.46 12.72
C ALA A 735 -22.51 19.23 12.10
N ALA A 736 -23.27 18.15 11.89
CA ALA A 736 -22.72 16.94 11.31
C ALA A 736 -22.12 17.21 9.92
N LEU A 737 -20.99 16.58 9.63
CA LEU A 737 -20.26 16.73 8.36
C LEU A 737 -20.39 15.44 7.54
N ALA A 738 -20.54 15.61 6.24
CA ALA A 738 -20.32 14.61 5.21
C ALA A 738 -19.36 15.20 4.17
N SER A 739 -18.72 14.34 3.36
CA SER A 739 -17.81 14.80 2.31
C SER A 739 -18.34 14.46 0.93
N GLU A 740 -18.38 15.45 0.04
CA GLU A 740 -18.61 15.24 -1.39
C GLU A 740 -17.36 14.71 -2.11
N HIS A 741 -16.21 14.72 -1.43
CA HIS A 741 -14.94 14.13 -1.86
C HIS A 741 -14.71 12.73 -1.31
N GLY A 742 -15.75 12.07 -0.79
CA GLY A 742 -15.70 10.69 -0.33
C GLY A 742 -15.28 10.50 1.11
N GLN A 743 -15.53 9.30 1.63
CA GLN A 743 -15.30 8.99 3.04
C GLN A 743 -13.89 8.39 3.24
N LEU A 744 -12.99 9.16 3.85
CA LEU A 744 -11.60 8.74 4.09
C LEU A 744 -11.36 8.18 5.49
N LEU A 745 -12.13 8.63 6.48
CA LEU A 745 -12.03 8.18 7.87
C LEU A 745 -12.92 6.96 8.09
N ALA A 746 -12.50 6.07 8.99
CA ALA A 746 -13.25 4.86 9.29
C ALA A 746 -14.54 5.15 10.06
N GLY A 747 -15.43 4.15 10.14
CA GLY A 747 -16.70 4.27 10.86
C GLY A 747 -16.53 4.48 12.37
N ILE A 748 -17.55 5.06 13.01
CA ILE A 748 -17.49 5.43 14.42
C ILE A 748 -17.21 4.26 15.37
N ASP A 749 -17.78 3.07 15.11
CA ASP A 749 -17.62 1.94 16.01
C ASP A 749 -16.18 1.41 15.99
N ASP A 750 -15.57 1.35 14.81
CA ASP A 750 -14.15 1.00 14.62
C ASP A 750 -13.21 2.07 15.21
N ALA A 751 -13.54 3.36 15.06
CA ALA A 751 -12.79 4.44 15.69
C ALA A 751 -12.87 4.40 17.24
N ILE A 752 -14.03 4.06 17.80
CA ILE A 752 -14.21 3.86 19.25
C ILE A 752 -13.39 2.65 19.73
N GLU A 753 -13.40 1.54 18.98
CA GLU A 753 -12.60 0.35 19.33
C GLU A 753 -11.11 0.70 19.40
N ARG A 754 -10.58 1.44 18.42
CA ARG A 754 -9.19 1.91 18.44
C ARG A 754 -8.91 2.85 19.61
N PHE A 755 -9.78 3.82 19.84
CA PHE A 755 -9.68 4.74 20.98
C PHE A 755 -9.59 3.98 22.31
N LEU A 756 -10.46 2.99 22.54
CA LEU A 756 -10.49 2.21 23.78
C LEU A 756 -9.27 1.30 23.93
N ARG A 757 -8.76 0.75 22.82
CA ARG A 757 -7.52 -0.04 22.81
C ARG A 757 -6.30 0.81 23.19
N ASP A 758 -6.25 2.04 22.69
CA ASP A 758 -5.13 2.96 22.92
C ASP A 758 -5.27 3.73 24.26
N TYR A 759 -6.44 3.65 24.91
CA TYR A 759 -6.72 4.17 26.25
C TYR A 759 -6.98 3.05 27.29
N PRO A 760 -6.04 2.10 27.51
CA PRO A 760 -6.24 1.03 28.47
C PRO A 760 -6.25 1.59 29.91
N ALA A 761 -7.17 1.06 30.72
CA ALA A 761 -7.40 1.45 32.11
C ALA A 761 -6.24 1.03 33.04
N SER A 762 -5.03 1.59 32.90
CA SER A 762 -3.91 1.34 33.82
C SER A 762 -2.63 2.16 33.57
N ALA A 763 -2.67 3.33 32.92
CA ALA A 763 -1.49 4.20 32.91
C ALA A 763 -1.47 5.08 34.18
N PRO A 764 -0.64 4.80 35.21
CA PRO A 764 -0.34 5.81 36.21
C PRO A 764 0.35 6.99 35.51
N GLN A 765 -0.20 8.18 35.70
CA GLN A 765 0.32 9.44 35.19
C GLN A 765 1.77 9.63 35.65
N ALA A 766 2.72 9.69 34.71
CA ALA A 766 4.01 10.32 34.93
C ALA A 766 3.90 11.76 34.42
N TYR A 767 4.14 12.70 35.34
CA TYR A 767 4.09 14.16 35.16
C TYR A 767 5.15 14.68 34.21
#